data_AF-A0A7C3YPA6-F1
#
_entry.id   AF-A0A7C3YPA6-F1
#
_cell.length_a   1.000
_cell.length_b   1.000
_cell.length_c   1.000
_cell.angle_alpha   90.00
_cell.angle_beta   90.00
_cell.angle_gamma   90.00
#
_symmetry.space_group_name_H-M   'P 1'
#
loop_
_entity.id
_entity.type
_entity.pdbx_description
1 polymer ?
#
loop_
_entity_poly.entity_id
_entity_poly.type
_entity_poly.pdbx_seq_one_letter_code
_entity_poly.pdbx_strand_id
1 'polypeptide(L)'
;MKRTKYLFIFILGALIIPIFLYLSLNKINSPKKYRLSKSEALALYANYEFQRTKDPKTGNLPKNIKERVLNFVKNINSSNKLQLQKTGDYKDGNFSWQNIGPTNIGGRANCIAIDINNEKTLLVGAATGGVWRSTNDGITWTKTTPKNEIQSVYCIAQDKREGKYNTWYYGSGELLSTIDRKISTQARMSYIGDGMFKSTDNGVSWYLLPSTKPSNTTNLSEIFQGIWKIIPDPNINNVDVVYAACVGGIIKSTDGGNSWNLVLGDVHNLAFSSDLEMTDDGVLYAAISSISLSGITPKYTGIFKSTNQGNNWENISGSYLPNDAKVIKLAIAPSNNNVLYALVEEPTDGIDIYSFPDSKSSLYKYTDNASQKWQDLTANLFPPSQDIMQYATLGGYAQNLIVGPDDENFVLLAGTSLYRSKNGFADNLHFDMIGGYYWQDNYFTYDLASGYLHPDVHSLIFSPQNTRTLYAVSDGGVYKLEDVNAITPQWVSLNQNLITSQFYSVAISQSPYTKLLVGGLQDNGSFYMNAANQSTKNWSELTGGDGMNVAIANDLSYIITTWYNGGSILTSLNKALEPQNFYYITPWSLNSEDFSFYNNFIIDPNDKNSIYLPALNKILFHHKLIDVEQDATLFNNEWVINPPNAFVLPSNDTISVMKIYDDASGFKNLLVGTNNGDLYLIYDADNPNSAVRYNITGANFP
;
A
#
# COMPACT_ATOMS: atom_id res chain seq x y z
N MET A 1 47.08 30.30 -5.83
CA MET A 1 46.05 31.36 -5.89
C MET A 1 45.39 31.33 -7.27
N LYS A 2 44.07 31.08 -7.28
CA LYS A 2 43.05 31.35 -8.31
C LYS A 2 43.01 30.55 -9.62
N ARG A 3 42.03 29.63 -9.62
CA ARG A 3 40.86 29.53 -10.52
C ARG A 3 41.13 29.34 -12.02
N THR A 4 40.96 28.11 -12.48
CA THR A 4 40.33 27.82 -13.77
C THR A 4 39.72 26.43 -13.70
N LYS A 5 38.38 26.31 -13.78
CA LYS A 5 37.68 25.12 -14.28
C LYS A 5 36.14 25.26 -14.21
N TYR A 6 35.53 24.93 -15.35
CA TYR A 6 34.13 24.56 -15.62
C TYR A 6 33.06 25.67 -15.69
N LEU A 7 32.94 26.20 -16.91
CA LEU A 7 31.68 26.65 -17.48
C LEU A 7 31.22 25.55 -18.44
N PHE A 8 30.17 24.80 -18.09
CA PHE A 8 29.44 23.96 -19.04
C PHE A 8 27.95 23.90 -18.66
N ILE A 9 27.18 24.70 -19.41
CA ILE A 9 25.81 24.48 -19.92
C ILE A 9 24.74 24.04 -18.91
N PHE A 10 24.04 25.06 -18.37
CA PHE A 10 22.68 25.01 -17.85
C PHE A 10 21.73 25.35 -19.01
N ILE A 11 21.08 24.38 -19.67
CA ILE A 11 19.90 24.62 -20.54
C ILE A 11 18.96 23.41 -20.49
N LEU A 12 17.65 23.71 -20.36
CA LEU A 12 16.46 22.85 -20.39
C LEU A 12 16.08 22.10 -19.09
N GLY A 13 15.89 22.87 -18.02
CA GLY A 13 14.87 22.51 -17.03
C GLY A 13 13.50 22.98 -17.56
N ALA A 14 12.69 22.07 -18.08
CA ALA A 14 11.27 22.34 -18.23
C ALA A 14 10.71 22.62 -16.82
N LEU A 15 10.08 23.77 -16.64
CA LEU A 15 9.28 24.08 -15.46
C LEU A 15 8.14 23.06 -15.40
N ILE A 16 8.36 21.97 -14.67
CA ILE A 16 7.30 21.06 -14.22
C ILE A 16 6.58 21.82 -13.11
N ILE A 17 5.55 22.58 -13.50
CA ILE A 17 4.59 23.13 -12.54
C ILE A 17 3.78 21.92 -12.03
N PRO A 18 3.67 21.71 -10.71
CA PRO A 18 2.81 20.66 -10.16
C PRO A 18 1.39 20.80 -10.74
N ILE A 19 0.78 19.68 -11.14
CA ILE A 19 -0.54 19.64 -11.80
C ILE A 19 -1.63 20.37 -10.99
N PHE A 20 -1.53 20.35 -9.66
CA PHE A 20 -2.41 21.12 -8.78
C PHE A 20 -2.22 22.64 -8.87
N LEU A 21 -1.01 23.14 -9.13
CA LEU A 21 -0.78 24.56 -9.41
C LEU A 21 -1.44 24.99 -10.73
N TYR A 22 -1.47 24.11 -11.74
CA TYR A 22 -2.18 24.40 -13.00
C TYR A 22 -3.70 24.41 -12.80
N LEU A 23 -4.24 23.47 -12.00
CA LEU A 23 -5.66 23.42 -11.64
C LEU A 23 -6.08 24.56 -10.68
N SER A 24 -5.17 25.10 -9.86
CA SER A 24 -5.47 26.25 -8.99
C SER A 24 -5.35 27.60 -9.70
N LEU A 25 -4.45 27.71 -10.69
CA LEU A 25 -4.32 28.89 -11.55
C LEU A 25 -5.48 29.02 -12.55
N ASN A 26 -6.03 27.90 -13.02
CA ASN A 26 -7.25 27.86 -13.82
C ASN A 26 -8.45 27.57 -12.92
N LYS A 27 -9.04 28.63 -12.32
CA LYS A 27 -10.27 28.58 -11.51
C LYS A 27 -11.42 27.87 -12.25
N ILE A 28 -11.48 26.54 -12.17
CA ILE A 28 -12.69 25.79 -12.45
C ILE A 28 -13.44 25.72 -11.13
N ASN A 29 -14.53 26.48 -11.04
CA ASN A 29 -15.49 26.40 -9.93
C ASN A 29 -16.17 25.02 -9.97
N SER A 30 -15.51 23.97 -9.51
CA SER A 30 -16.20 22.72 -9.19
C SER A 30 -17.01 22.94 -7.90
N PRO A 31 -18.28 22.50 -7.82
CA PRO A 31 -18.97 22.47 -6.53
C PRO A 31 -18.14 21.66 -5.53
N LYS A 32 -18.09 22.10 -4.26
CA LYS A 32 -17.48 21.31 -3.18
C LYS A 32 -18.27 20.00 -3.07
N LYS A 33 -17.77 18.94 -3.70
CA LYS A 33 -18.38 17.61 -3.63
C LYS A 33 -18.03 16.98 -2.29
N TYR A 34 -19.00 16.25 -1.73
CA TYR A 34 -18.78 15.41 -0.57
C TYR A 34 -17.74 14.32 -0.92
N ARG A 35 -16.60 14.34 -0.22
CA ARG A 35 -15.58 13.31 -0.28
C ARG A 35 -15.77 12.37 0.89
N LEU A 36 -15.77 11.08 0.62
CA LEU A 36 -15.75 10.05 1.65
C LEU A 36 -14.50 10.20 2.52
N SER A 37 -14.64 9.90 3.80
CA SER A 37 -13.51 9.66 4.67
C SER A 37 -12.72 8.43 4.19
N LYS A 38 -11.44 8.29 4.60
CA LYS A 38 -10.63 7.11 4.26
C LYS A 38 -11.30 5.82 4.80
N SER A 39 -11.96 5.88 5.96
CA SER A 39 -12.68 4.74 6.55
C SER A 39 -13.95 4.35 5.76
N GLU A 40 -14.69 5.32 5.23
CA GLU A 40 -15.82 5.08 4.32
C GLU A 40 -15.35 4.48 2.98
N ALA A 41 -14.28 5.03 2.39
CA ALA A 41 -13.70 4.51 1.15
C ALA A 41 -13.20 3.06 1.30
N LEU A 42 -12.57 2.75 2.43
CA LEU A 42 -12.15 1.39 2.79
C LEU A 42 -13.36 0.45 2.91
N ALA A 43 -14.40 0.83 3.65
CA ALA A 43 -15.61 -0.02 3.75
C ALA A 43 -16.21 -0.35 2.37
N LEU A 44 -16.21 0.61 1.44
CA LEU A 44 -16.62 0.38 0.05
C LEU A 44 -15.66 -0.54 -0.71
N TYR A 45 -14.35 -0.41 -0.50
CA TYR A 45 -13.36 -1.34 -1.04
C TYR A 45 -13.55 -2.76 -0.51
N ALA A 46 -13.77 -2.96 0.78
CA ALA A 46 -14.10 -4.26 1.36
C ALA A 46 -15.33 -4.86 0.71
N ASN A 47 -16.40 -4.08 0.57
CA ASN A 47 -17.60 -4.56 -0.12
C ASN A 47 -17.28 -4.94 -1.56
N TYR A 48 -16.59 -4.07 -2.31
CA TYR A 48 -16.17 -4.35 -3.68
C TYR A 48 -15.39 -5.66 -3.81
N GLU A 49 -14.37 -5.88 -2.97
CA GLU A 49 -13.56 -7.10 -2.94
C GLU A 49 -14.39 -8.35 -2.64
N PHE A 50 -15.27 -8.27 -1.64
CA PHE A 50 -16.19 -9.35 -1.32
C PHE A 50 -17.14 -9.66 -2.49
N GLN A 51 -17.75 -8.63 -3.09
CA GLN A 51 -18.62 -8.81 -4.26
C GLN A 51 -17.88 -9.44 -5.45
N ARG A 52 -16.60 -9.10 -5.63
CA ARG A 52 -15.75 -9.65 -6.71
C ARG A 52 -15.36 -11.12 -6.48
N THR A 53 -15.24 -11.55 -5.23
CA THR A 53 -14.68 -12.86 -4.88
C THR A 53 -15.72 -13.88 -4.41
N LYS A 54 -16.90 -13.43 -3.98
CA LYS A 54 -18.01 -14.33 -3.63
C LYS A 54 -18.53 -15.06 -4.87
N ASP A 55 -19.03 -16.26 -4.65
CA ASP A 55 -19.85 -16.95 -5.64
C ASP A 55 -21.23 -16.25 -5.69
N PRO A 56 -21.67 -15.73 -6.84
CA PRO A 56 -22.92 -14.97 -6.94
C PRO A 56 -24.17 -15.82 -6.66
N LYS A 57 -24.12 -17.14 -6.87
CA LYS A 57 -25.24 -18.06 -6.60
C LYS A 57 -25.37 -18.39 -5.13
N THR A 58 -24.25 -18.59 -4.44
CA THR A 58 -24.27 -18.96 -3.02
C THR A 58 -24.19 -17.76 -2.08
N GLY A 59 -23.77 -16.59 -2.59
CA GLY A 59 -23.50 -15.40 -1.80
C GLY A 59 -22.28 -15.52 -0.87
N ASN A 60 -21.52 -16.61 -0.97
CA ASN A 60 -20.42 -16.95 -0.07
C ASN A 60 -19.11 -17.09 -0.84
N LEU A 61 -18.00 -16.94 -0.14
CA LEU A 61 -16.68 -17.24 -0.72
C LEU A 61 -16.55 -18.75 -0.95
N PRO A 62 -16.01 -19.17 -2.11
CA PRO A 62 -15.79 -20.58 -2.34
C PRO A 62 -14.77 -21.15 -1.35
N LYS A 63 -15.15 -22.22 -0.63
CA LYS A 63 -14.23 -22.91 0.28
C LYS A 63 -13.00 -23.44 -0.49
N ASN A 64 -11.83 -23.33 0.15
CA ASN A 64 -10.55 -23.81 -0.38
C ASN A 64 -10.23 -23.26 -1.79
N ILE A 65 -10.58 -21.99 -2.06
CA ILE A 65 -10.42 -21.41 -3.39
C ILE A 65 -8.96 -21.44 -3.86
N LYS A 66 -7.98 -21.24 -2.97
CA LYS A 66 -6.55 -21.31 -3.28
C LYS A 66 -6.16 -22.72 -3.75
N GLU A 67 -6.53 -23.77 -3.02
CA GLU A 67 -6.26 -25.15 -3.42
C GLU A 67 -6.99 -25.49 -4.72
N ARG A 68 -8.22 -25.02 -4.90
CA ARG A 68 -9.00 -25.22 -6.13
C ARG A 68 -8.33 -24.54 -7.33
N VAL A 69 -7.83 -23.31 -7.18
CA VAL A 69 -7.09 -22.59 -8.23
C VAL A 69 -5.78 -23.31 -8.52
N LEU A 70 -5.01 -23.71 -7.51
CA LEU A 70 -3.77 -24.46 -7.71
C LEU A 70 -4.03 -25.82 -8.40
N ASN A 71 -5.07 -26.53 -8.00
CA ASN A 71 -5.49 -27.77 -8.64
C ASN A 71 -5.99 -27.53 -10.05
N PHE A 72 -6.77 -26.47 -10.29
CA PHE A 72 -7.19 -26.07 -11.62
C PHE A 72 -5.97 -25.81 -12.50
N VAL A 73 -5.05 -24.94 -12.09
CA VAL A 73 -3.82 -24.60 -12.83
C VAL A 73 -2.94 -25.83 -13.06
N LYS A 74 -2.74 -26.69 -12.07
CA LYS A 74 -2.00 -27.97 -12.23
C LYS A 74 -2.65 -28.90 -13.24
N ASN A 75 -3.99 -28.88 -13.31
CA ASN A 75 -4.79 -29.71 -14.20
C ASN A 75 -5.26 -28.97 -15.46
N ILE A 76 -4.76 -27.74 -15.73
CA ILE A 76 -4.81 -27.15 -17.07
C ILE A 76 -3.88 -28.04 -17.90
N ASN A 77 -4.44 -29.15 -18.38
CA ASN A 77 -3.74 -30.05 -19.26
C ASN A 77 -3.27 -29.26 -20.49
N SER A 78 -2.11 -29.63 -21.02
CA SER A 78 -1.57 -29.18 -22.30
C SER A 78 -2.56 -29.32 -23.48
N SER A 79 -3.66 -30.07 -23.29
CA SER A 79 -4.80 -30.23 -24.21
C SER A 79 -5.84 -29.11 -24.16
N ASN A 80 -5.84 -28.28 -23.09
CA ASN A 80 -6.54 -26.99 -22.98
C ASN A 80 -5.59 -25.82 -23.24
N LYS A 81 -4.51 -26.01 -24.04
CA LYS A 81 -4.08 -24.90 -24.89
C LYS A 81 -5.36 -24.49 -25.60
N LEU A 82 -5.92 -23.33 -25.23
CA LEU A 82 -6.85 -22.62 -26.09
C LEU A 82 -6.30 -22.82 -27.50
N GLN A 83 -7.01 -23.57 -28.33
CA GLN A 83 -6.83 -23.42 -29.76
C GLN A 83 -7.27 -21.98 -30.01
N LEU A 84 -6.39 -21.03 -29.73
CA LEU A 84 -6.36 -19.76 -30.41
C LEU A 84 -6.43 -20.20 -31.86
N GLN A 85 -7.62 -20.07 -32.44
CA GLN A 85 -7.88 -20.52 -33.78
C GLN A 85 -6.76 -19.92 -34.62
N LYS A 86 -6.07 -20.81 -35.33
CA LYS A 86 -4.92 -20.50 -36.16
C LYS A 86 -5.35 -19.54 -37.27
N THR A 87 -5.42 -18.26 -36.98
CA THR A 87 -5.62 -17.19 -37.95
C THR A 87 -4.44 -16.23 -37.82
N GLY A 88 -3.41 -16.47 -38.65
CA GLY A 88 -2.26 -15.59 -38.84
C GLY A 88 -1.12 -15.72 -37.81
N ASP A 89 0.09 -16.03 -38.28
CA ASP A 89 1.44 -15.88 -37.67
C ASP A 89 1.79 -16.36 -36.25
N TYR A 90 0.83 -16.73 -35.40
CA TYR A 90 1.12 -17.17 -34.02
C TYR A 90 1.48 -18.66 -33.95
N LYS A 91 2.69 -19.02 -34.41
CA LYS A 91 3.26 -20.37 -34.22
C LYS A 91 3.69 -20.57 -32.76
N ASP A 92 2.96 -21.43 -32.03
CA ASP A 92 3.40 -22.20 -30.84
C ASP A 92 4.48 -21.55 -29.93
N GLY A 93 4.33 -20.25 -29.65
CA GLY A 93 5.46 -19.40 -29.27
C GLY A 93 5.94 -19.61 -27.84
N ASN A 94 7.24 -19.88 -27.67
CA ASN A 94 7.95 -19.54 -26.45
C ASN A 94 7.82 -18.02 -26.23
N PHE A 95 6.81 -17.59 -25.46
CA PHE A 95 6.67 -16.19 -25.09
C PHE A 95 7.78 -15.82 -24.11
N SER A 96 8.67 -14.93 -24.54
CA SER A 96 9.62 -14.29 -23.63
C SER A 96 8.96 -13.07 -23.01
N TRP A 97 8.51 -13.21 -21.76
CA TRP A 97 8.00 -12.07 -21.00
C TRP A 97 9.13 -11.09 -20.68
N GLN A 98 8.91 -9.81 -20.99
CA GLN A 98 9.80 -8.72 -20.60
C GLN A 98 9.07 -7.80 -19.63
N ASN A 99 9.70 -7.49 -18.50
CA ASN A 99 9.18 -6.49 -17.58
C ASN A 99 9.28 -5.10 -18.22
N ILE A 100 8.20 -4.31 -18.16
CA ILE A 100 8.10 -2.95 -18.75
C ILE A 100 8.05 -1.83 -17.69
N GLY A 101 8.41 -2.14 -16.45
CA GLY A 101 8.38 -1.22 -15.32
C GLY A 101 7.01 -1.16 -14.62
N PRO A 102 6.78 -0.09 -13.84
CA PRO A 102 7.66 1.06 -13.67
C PRO A 102 8.95 0.67 -12.95
N THR A 103 10.07 1.24 -13.39
CA THR A 103 11.36 1.05 -12.72
C THR A 103 11.68 2.16 -11.74
N ASN A 104 10.95 3.28 -11.72
CA ASN A 104 11.25 4.45 -10.89
C ASN A 104 10.18 4.74 -9.82
N ILE A 105 9.15 3.91 -9.73
CA ILE A 105 8.03 4.08 -8.80
C ILE A 105 8.05 2.86 -7.89
N GLY A 106 8.20 3.09 -6.59
CA GLY A 106 8.05 2.03 -5.60
C GLY A 106 6.58 1.91 -5.22
N GLY A 107 6.16 0.71 -4.86
CA GLY A 107 4.96 0.49 -4.06
C GLY A 107 5.32 0.17 -2.61
N ARG A 108 4.30 -0.13 -1.81
CA ARG A 108 4.41 -0.29 -0.36
C ARG A 108 5.53 -1.22 0.10
N ALA A 109 6.39 -0.69 0.96
CA ALA A 109 7.44 -1.42 1.65
C ALA A 109 7.30 -1.30 3.18
N ASN A 110 7.41 -2.43 3.87
CA ASN A 110 7.16 -2.52 5.32
C ASN A 110 8.42 -2.40 6.16
N CYS A 111 9.55 -2.88 5.64
CA CYS A 111 10.80 -2.92 6.40
C CYS A 111 12.00 -2.67 5.51
N ILE A 112 13.06 -2.16 6.15
CA ILE A 112 14.37 -1.94 5.56
C ILE A 112 15.44 -2.29 6.60
N ALA A 113 16.57 -2.82 6.13
CA ALA A 113 17.74 -3.07 6.94
C ALA A 113 19.03 -2.82 6.15
N ILE A 114 20.08 -2.47 6.88
CA ILE A 114 21.40 -2.14 6.36
C ILE A 114 22.38 -3.21 6.85
N ASP A 115 23.18 -3.75 5.95
CA ASP A 115 24.25 -4.70 6.30
C ASP A 115 25.33 -4.00 7.12
N ILE A 116 25.57 -4.49 8.34
CA ILE A 116 26.57 -3.89 9.25
C ILE A 116 28.01 -4.02 8.74
N ASN A 117 28.32 -4.96 7.84
CA ASN A 117 29.65 -5.06 7.23
C ASN A 117 29.85 -4.09 6.06
N ASN A 118 28.76 -3.66 5.44
CA ASN A 118 28.81 -2.85 4.23
C ASN A 118 27.49 -2.09 4.05
N GLU A 119 27.48 -0.82 4.46
CA GLU A 119 26.31 0.05 4.41
C GLU A 119 25.72 0.25 3.01
N LYS A 120 26.49 -0.04 1.96
CA LYS A 120 25.97 -0.02 0.58
C LYS A 120 25.05 -1.18 0.27
N THR A 121 25.02 -2.20 1.13
CA THR A 121 24.11 -3.34 1.02
C THR A 121 22.89 -3.09 1.88
N LEU A 122 21.74 -2.91 1.21
CA LEU A 122 20.46 -2.67 1.84
C LEU A 122 19.49 -3.76 1.41
N LEU A 123 18.61 -4.17 2.32
CA LEU A 123 17.53 -5.10 2.03
C LEU A 123 16.20 -4.47 2.41
N VAL A 124 15.20 -4.65 1.56
CA VAL A 124 13.85 -4.11 1.74
C VAL A 124 12.82 -5.21 1.55
N GLY A 125 11.86 -5.28 2.46
CA GLY A 125 10.69 -6.16 2.37
C GLY A 125 9.47 -5.41 1.88
N ALA A 126 8.97 -5.78 0.69
CA ALA A 126 7.73 -5.21 0.14
C ALA A 126 6.49 -5.85 0.77
N ALA A 127 5.42 -5.07 0.96
CA ALA A 127 4.14 -5.60 1.44
C ALA A 127 3.53 -6.58 0.43
N THR A 128 3.68 -6.27 -0.86
CA THR A 128 3.40 -7.19 -1.96
C THR A 128 4.54 -7.10 -2.99
N GLY A 129 5.49 -8.03 -2.93
CA GLY A 129 6.62 -7.99 -3.85
C GLY A 129 7.87 -8.75 -3.42
N GLY A 130 7.91 -9.25 -2.17
CA GLY A 130 9.01 -10.03 -1.64
C GLY A 130 10.18 -9.18 -1.17
N VAL A 131 11.35 -9.82 -1.02
CA VAL A 131 12.58 -9.15 -0.57
C VAL A 131 13.39 -8.65 -1.76
N TRP A 132 13.89 -7.42 -1.65
CA TRP A 132 14.75 -6.76 -2.61
C TRP A 132 16.07 -6.39 -1.96
N ARG A 133 17.16 -6.54 -2.70
CA ARG A 133 18.53 -6.28 -2.24
C ARG A 133 19.21 -5.27 -3.15
N SER A 134 19.87 -4.29 -2.56
CA SER A 134 20.79 -3.37 -3.19
C SER A 134 22.21 -3.64 -2.72
N THR A 135 23.21 -3.31 -3.54
CA THR A 135 24.65 -3.32 -3.16
C THR A 135 25.34 -2.01 -3.51
N ASN A 136 24.56 -0.98 -3.80
CA ASN A 136 25.03 0.31 -4.27
C ASN A 136 24.26 1.46 -3.61
N ASP A 137 24.08 1.39 -2.29
CA ASP A 137 23.47 2.46 -1.50
C ASP A 137 22.00 2.75 -1.90
N GLY A 138 21.27 1.70 -2.30
CA GLY A 138 19.87 1.81 -2.71
C GLY A 138 19.68 2.42 -4.11
N ILE A 139 20.74 2.71 -4.86
CA ILE A 139 20.64 3.27 -6.22
C ILE A 139 19.91 2.30 -7.15
N THR A 140 20.08 0.99 -7.01
CA THR A 140 19.27 0.00 -7.74
C THR A 140 18.99 -1.24 -6.91
N TRP A 141 17.88 -1.91 -7.20
CA TRP A 141 17.42 -3.11 -6.47
C TRP A 141 17.32 -4.35 -7.35
N THR A 142 17.51 -5.52 -6.73
CA THR A 142 17.28 -6.85 -7.32
C THR A 142 16.39 -7.66 -6.38
N LYS A 143 15.34 -8.28 -6.93
CA LYS A 143 14.47 -9.18 -6.16
C LYS A 143 15.21 -10.48 -5.84
N THR A 144 15.14 -10.91 -4.58
CA THR A 144 15.85 -12.09 -4.06
C THR A 144 14.92 -13.20 -3.60
N THR A 145 13.64 -12.91 -3.36
CA THR A 145 12.65 -13.98 -3.12
C THR A 145 12.24 -14.66 -4.43
N PRO A 146 12.08 -15.99 -4.42
CA PRO A 146 11.63 -16.73 -5.59
C PRO A 146 10.13 -16.49 -5.84
N LYS A 147 9.69 -16.68 -7.08
CA LYS A 147 8.32 -16.37 -7.53
C LYS A 147 7.24 -17.27 -6.92
N ASN A 148 7.61 -18.44 -6.40
CA ASN A 148 6.72 -19.46 -5.85
C ASN A 148 6.52 -19.37 -4.34
N GLU A 149 7.14 -18.40 -3.67
CA GLU A 149 6.94 -18.14 -2.24
C GLU A 149 5.93 -17.01 -2.00
N ILE A 150 5.48 -16.87 -0.75
CA ILE A 150 4.68 -15.72 -0.35
C ILE A 150 5.49 -14.43 -0.54
N GLN A 151 4.85 -13.40 -1.05
CA GLN A 151 5.51 -12.13 -1.40
C GLN A 151 5.23 -11.02 -0.38
N SER A 152 4.60 -11.38 0.75
CA SER A 152 4.31 -10.47 1.85
C SER A 152 5.41 -10.56 2.89
N VAL A 153 6.20 -9.49 3.02
CA VAL A 153 7.30 -9.38 3.97
C VAL A 153 6.98 -8.25 4.94
N TYR A 154 7.03 -8.53 6.24
CA TYR A 154 6.74 -7.51 7.27
C TYR A 154 7.99 -6.99 7.96
N CYS A 155 8.91 -7.89 8.35
CA CYS A 155 10.15 -7.53 9.01
C CYS A 155 11.34 -8.27 8.42
N ILE A 156 12.53 -7.68 8.57
CA ILE A 156 13.81 -8.27 8.15
C ILE A 156 14.89 -7.93 9.18
N ALA A 157 15.76 -8.88 9.49
CA ALA A 157 16.80 -8.73 10.51
C ALA A 157 18.08 -9.46 10.12
N GLN A 158 19.22 -8.80 10.33
CA GLN A 158 20.55 -9.42 10.22
C GLN A 158 20.96 -9.99 11.57
N ASP A 159 21.68 -11.11 11.54
CA ASP A 159 22.41 -11.61 12.70
C ASP A 159 23.68 -10.78 12.92
N LYS A 160 23.74 -10.05 14.04
CA LYS A 160 24.84 -9.14 14.38
C LYS A 160 25.96 -9.80 15.20
N ARG A 161 25.98 -11.12 15.33
CA ARG A 161 27.09 -11.85 15.98
C ARG A 161 28.29 -11.97 15.06
N GLU A 162 29.48 -11.86 15.63
CA GLU A 162 30.73 -12.03 14.90
C GLU A 162 30.75 -13.39 14.16
N GLY A 163 31.08 -13.37 12.87
CA GLY A 163 31.07 -14.56 12.01
C GLY A 163 29.69 -14.99 11.50
N LYS A 164 28.60 -14.34 11.90
CA LYS A 164 27.22 -14.66 11.47
C LYS A 164 26.58 -13.61 10.58
N TYR A 165 27.27 -12.53 10.25
CA TYR A 165 26.75 -11.39 9.48
C TYR A 165 26.12 -11.72 8.11
N ASN A 166 26.46 -12.86 7.49
CA ASN A 166 25.80 -13.32 6.27
C ASN A 166 24.42 -13.98 6.52
N THR A 167 24.03 -14.11 7.79
CA THR A 167 22.77 -14.72 8.21
C THR A 167 21.71 -13.65 8.39
N TRP A 168 20.59 -13.82 7.69
CA TRP A 168 19.45 -12.93 7.77
C TRP A 168 18.17 -13.72 7.96
N TYR A 169 17.17 -13.07 8.54
CA TYR A 169 15.83 -13.60 8.68
C TYR A 169 14.82 -12.58 8.14
N TYR A 170 13.73 -13.05 7.53
CA TYR A 170 12.55 -12.22 7.33
C TYR A 170 11.29 -12.94 7.82
N GLY A 171 10.36 -12.14 8.32
CA GLY A 171 9.03 -12.58 8.74
C GLY A 171 8.01 -12.28 7.64
N SER A 172 7.15 -13.26 7.34
CA SER A 172 6.00 -13.04 6.47
C SER A 172 4.72 -12.78 7.28
N GLY A 173 3.70 -12.29 6.58
CA GLY A 173 2.40 -12.00 7.16
C GLY A 173 2.23 -10.53 7.48
N GLU A 174 1.31 -9.88 6.75
CA GLU A 174 1.01 -8.47 6.91
C GLU A 174 -0.44 -8.36 7.36
N LEU A 175 -0.66 -8.40 8.68
CA LEU A 175 -2.01 -8.38 9.27
C LEU A 175 -2.34 -7.05 9.97
N LEU A 176 -1.37 -6.14 10.09
CA LEU A 176 -1.60 -4.80 10.64
C LEU A 176 -2.07 -3.81 9.57
N SER A 177 -1.86 -4.11 8.29
CA SER A 177 -1.98 -3.12 7.21
C SER A 177 -2.94 -3.54 6.07
N THR A 178 -3.39 -4.80 6.01
CA THR A 178 -4.34 -5.31 4.98
C THR A 178 -5.77 -5.49 5.45
N ILE A 179 -6.06 -5.12 6.69
CA ILE A 179 -7.22 -5.59 7.41
C ILE A 179 -8.37 -4.58 7.49
N ASP A 180 -8.81 -4.06 6.35
CA ASP A 180 -10.11 -3.37 6.32
C ASP A 180 -11.22 -4.43 6.30
N ARG A 181 -11.68 -4.75 7.50
CA ARG A 181 -12.31 -6.03 7.83
C ARG A 181 -13.79 -5.83 8.22
N LYS A 182 -14.45 -4.71 7.87
CA LYS A 182 -15.87 -4.46 8.19
C LYS A 182 -16.83 -5.53 7.63
N ILE A 183 -16.31 -6.45 6.81
CA ILE A 183 -17.01 -7.65 6.41
C ILE A 183 -16.50 -8.83 7.24
N SER A 184 -17.41 -9.38 8.03
CA SER A 184 -17.33 -10.65 8.76
C SER A 184 -17.11 -11.89 7.87
N THR A 185 -16.62 -11.72 6.63
CA THR A 185 -16.43 -12.81 5.68
C THR A 185 -14.95 -13.07 5.45
N GLN A 186 -14.64 -14.33 5.13
CA GLN A 186 -13.33 -14.92 4.89
C GLN A 186 -12.55 -14.31 3.69
N ALA A 187 -12.87 -13.07 3.26
CA ALA A 187 -12.47 -12.49 1.98
C ALA A 187 -11.07 -11.83 1.96
N ARG A 188 -10.45 -11.59 3.12
CA ARG A 188 -9.18 -10.82 3.23
C ARG A 188 -7.99 -11.62 3.71
N MET A 189 -7.95 -12.85 3.27
CA MET A 189 -6.94 -13.84 3.64
C MET A 189 -5.63 -13.76 2.86
N SER A 190 -5.51 -12.80 1.95
CA SER A 190 -4.44 -12.74 0.95
C SER A 190 -3.04 -12.44 1.50
N TYR A 191 -2.92 -12.08 2.78
CA TYR A 191 -1.64 -11.65 3.39
C TYR A 191 -1.33 -12.33 4.73
N ILE A 192 -1.99 -13.46 5.01
CA ILE A 192 -1.54 -14.37 6.07
C ILE A 192 -0.15 -14.89 5.73
N GLY A 193 0.78 -14.82 6.69
CA GLY A 193 2.15 -15.30 6.54
C GLY A 193 2.25 -16.81 6.37
N ASP A 194 3.30 -17.25 5.67
CA ASP A 194 3.67 -18.66 5.50
C ASP A 194 4.84 -19.06 6.44
N GLY A 195 5.20 -18.19 7.39
CA GLY A 195 6.25 -18.42 8.38
C GLY A 195 7.46 -17.48 8.25
N MET A 196 8.58 -17.92 8.83
CA MET A 196 9.86 -17.21 8.86
C MET A 196 10.83 -17.82 7.84
N PHE A 197 11.60 -16.97 7.18
CA PHE A 197 12.58 -17.37 6.19
C PHE A 197 13.97 -16.96 6.63
N LYS A 198 14.97 -17.73 6.21
CA LYS A 198 16.38 -17.53 6.54
C LYS A 198 17.24 -17.49 5.28
N SER A 199 18.20 -16.57 5.28
CA SER A 199 19.32 -16.52 4.33
C SER A 199 20.62 -16.76 5.09
N THR A 200 21.58 -17.42 4.44
CA THR A 200 22.96 -17.59 4.95
C THR A 200 24.00 -17.09 3.95
N ASP A 201 23.55 -16.37 2.92
CA ASP A 201 24.36 -15.85 1.81
C ASP A 201 24.18 -14.34 1.64
N ASN A 202 23.99 -13.64 2.76
CA ASN A 202 23.82 -12.18 2.84
C ASN A 202 22.59 -11.67 2.07
N GLY A 203 21.48 -12.41 2.15
CA GLY A 203 20.18 -12.06 1.56
C GLY A 203 20.10 -12.27 0.05
N VAL A 204 20.98 -13.07 -0.54
CA VAL A 204 20.94 -13.39 -1.98
C VAL A 204 19.88 -14.47 -2.26
N SER A 205 19.72 -15.45 -1.38
CA SER A 205 18.69 -16.47 -1.42
C SER A 205 18.06 -16.71 -0.04
N TRP A 206 16.83 -17.24 -0.05
CA TRP A 206 15.99 -17.39 1.13
C TRP A 206 15.35 -18.78 1.19
N TYR A 207 15.19 -19.29 2.40
CA TYR A 207 14.58 -20.59 2.66
C TYR A 207 13.61 -20.52 3.83
N LEU A 208 12.41 -21.07 3.64
CA LEU A 208 11.43 -21.23 4.72
C LEU A 208 12.00 -22.09 5.85
N LEU A 209 11.91 -21.63 7.10
CA LEU A 209 12.19 -22.43 8.28
C LEU A 209 11.03 -23.41 8.50
N PRO A 210 11.23 -24.73 8.35
CA PRO A 210 10.12 -25.70 8.34
C PRO A 210 9.29 -25.71 9.64
N SER A 211 9.92 -25.41 10.77
CA SER A 211 9.29 -25.31 12.10
C SER A 211 8.28 -24.16 12.23
N THR A 212 8.30 -23.21 11.28
CA THR A 212 7.46 -22.01 11.30
C THR A 212 6.32 -22.06 10.29
N LYS A 213 6.26 -23.12 9.47
CA LYS A 213 5.25 -23.25 8.42
C LYS A 213 3.86 -23.48 9.06
N PRO A 214 2.88 -22.59 8.85
CA PRO A 214 1.53 -22.80 9.38
C PRO A 214 0.87 -24.04 8.79
N SER A 215 0.07 -24.72 9.60
CA SER A 215 -0.73 -25.87 9.15
C SER A 215 -2.02 -25.42 8.43
N ASN A 216 -2.54 -24.25 8.81
CA ASN A 216 -3.73 -23.63 8.27
C ASN A 216 -3.35 -22.42 7.39
N THR A 217 -3.84 -22.40 6.16
CA THR A 217 -3.68 -21.26 5.23
C THR A 217 -4.99 -20.54 4.93
N THR A 218 -6.06 -20.91 5.64
CA THR A 218 -7.46 -20.52 5.37
C THR A 218 -8.15 -19.82 6.53
N ASN A 219 -7.50 -19.63 7.69
CA ASN A 219 -7.92 -18.68 8.73
C ASN A 219 -6.69 -18.21 9.51
N LEU A 220 -6.75 -17.01 10.10
CA LEU A 220 -5.74 -16.51 11.02
C LEU A 220 -5.94 -17.19 12.39
N SER A 221 -5.10 -18.17 12.72
CA SER A 221 -5.22 -19.04 13.90
C SER A 221 -3.89 -19.49 14.50
N GLU A 222 -2.75 -19.19 13.89
CA GLU A 222 -1.42 -19.69 14.29
C GLU A 222 -0.40 -18.54 14.43
N ILE A 223 0.58 -18.70 15.33
CA ILE A 223 1.54 -17.65 15.70
C ILE A 223 2.42 -17.18 14.52
N PHE A 224 2.83 -18.08 13.63
CA PHE A 224 3.73 -17.74 12.53
C PHE A 224 3.04 -17.14 11.30
N GLN A 225 1.73 -16.91 11.38
CA GLN A 225 0.95 -16.25 10.33
C GLN A 225 1.07 -14.72 10.35
N GLY A 226 1.68 -14.15 11.39
CA GLY A 226 2.04 -12.73 11.46
C GLY A 226 3.29 -12.56 12.31
N ILE A 227 4.38 -12.10 11.69
CA ILE A 227 5.68 -11.95 12.33
C ILE A 227 6.10 -10.48 12.23
N TRP A 228 6.01 -9.77 13.35
CA TRP A 228 6.15 -8.32 13.43
C TRP A 228 7.59 -7.85 13.55
N LYS A 229 8.42 -8.63 14.24
CA LYS A 229 9.83 -8.29 14.46
C LYS A 229 10.65 -9.54 14.76
N ILE A 230 11.91 -9.54 14.32
CA ILE A 230 12.87 -10.62 14.58
C ILE A 230 14.14 -9.98 15.16
N ILE A 231 14.68 -10.57 16.23
CA ILE A 231 15.93 -10.13 16.86
C ILE A 231 16.83 -11.35 17.10
N PRO A 232 17.82 -11.62 16.24
CA PRO A 232 18.95 -12.46 16.60
C PRO A 232 19.73 -11.80 17.73
N ASP A 233 19.97 -12.52 18.82
CA ASP A 233 20.59 -11.95 20.03
C ASP A 233 22.12 -11.86 19.87
N PRO A 234 22.71 -10.64 19.81
CA PRO A 234 24.15 -10.49 19.65
C PRO A 234 24.96 -10.83 20.92
N ASN A 235 24.29 -10.94 22.08
CA ASN A 235 24.95 -11.09 23.37
C ASN A 235 25.25 -12.56 23.71
N ILE A 236 24.79 -13.51 22.88
CA ILE A 236 24.93 -14.94 23.12
C ILE A 236 25.60 -15.61 21.90
N ASN A 237 26.91 -15.90 22.04
CA ASN A 237 27.73 -16.42 20.95
C ASN A 237 27.85 -17.96 20.92
N ASN A 238 27.50 -18.66 22.01
CA ASN A 238 27.63 -20.11 22.11
C ASN A 238 26.42 -20.90 21.56
N VAL A 239 25.28 -20.23 21.36
CA VAL A 239 24.04 -20.81 20.82
C VAL A 239 23.35 -19.81 19.89
N ASP A 240 22.58 -20.30 18.92
CA ASP A 240 21.87 -19.46 17.94
C ASP A 240 20.52 -18.97 18.49
N VAL A 241 20.58 -17.96 19.36
CA VAL A 241 19.38 -17.35 19.98
C VAL A 241 18.73 -16.36 19.03
N VAL A 242 17.43 -16.55 18.80
CA VAL A 242 16.60 -15.66 18.00
C VAL A 242 15.27 -15.46 18.70
N TYR A 243 14.84 -14.22 18.88
CA TYR A 243 13.50 -13.86 19.35
C TYR A 243 12.65 -13.38 18.18
N ALA A 244 11.33 -13.56 18.29
CA ALA A 244 10.40 -12.91 17.38
C ALA A 244 9.14 -12.44 18.09
N ALA A 245 8.70 -11.24 17.75
CA ALA A 245 7.36 -10.74 18.06
C ALA A 245 6.40 -11.22 16.97
N CYS A 246 5.37 -11.96 17.35
CA CYS A 246 4.41 -12.56 16.45
C CYS A 246 2.97 -12.29 16.91
N VAL A 247 1.98 -12.61 16.08
CA VAL A 247 0.58 -12.66 16.54
C VAL A 247 0.48 -13.65 17.73
N GLY A 248 -0.16 -13.24 18.82
CA GLY A 248 -0.25 -14.05 20.04
C GLY A 248 0.86 -13.84 21.07
N GLY A 249 2.05 -13.36 20.68
CA GLY A 249 3.10 -13.00 21.64
C GLY A 249 4.54 -13.13 21.15
N ILE A 250 5.47 -13.27 22.10
CA ILE A 250 6.91 -13.38 21.89
C ILE A 250 7.35 -14.84 21.95
N ILE A 251 8.09 -15.26 20.93
CA ILE A 251 8.69 -16.59 20.84
C ILE A 251 10.22 -16.51 20.84
N LYS A 252 10.85 -17.58 21.29
CA LYS A 252 12.31 -17.73 21.37
C LYS A 252 12.76 -19.05 20.77
N SER A 253 13.81 -18.98 19.96
CA SER A 253 14.63 -20.10 19.49
C SER A 253 16.01 -20.03 20.16
N THR A 254 16.61 -21.19 20.43
CA THR A 254 18.01 -21.32 20.88
C THR A 254 18.88 -22.11 19.89
N ASP A 255 18.34 -22.45 18.72
CA ASP A 255 18.97 -23.30 17.69
C ASP A 255 18.88 -22.71 16.27
N GLY A 256 18.77 -21.38 16.19
CA GLY A 256 18.76 -20.64 14.92
C GLY A 256 17.49 -20.77 14.09
N GLY A 257 16.38 -21.13 14.73
CA GLY A 257 15.03 -21.20 14.17
C GLY A 257 14.54 -22.62 13.87
N ASN A 258 15.26 -23.67 14.32
CA ASN A 258 14.82 -25.05 14.13
C ASN A 258 13.71 -25.45 15.11
N SER A 259 13.68 -24.86 16.30
CA SER A 259 12.60 -25.01 17.28
C SER A 259 12.29 -23.70 18.00
N TRP A 260 11.06 -23.55 18.46
CA TRP A 260 10.56 -22.31 19.05
C TRP A 260 9.72 -22.59 20.29
N ASN A 261 9.84 -21.72 21.29
CA ASN A 261 9.04 -21.73 22.51
C ASN A 261 8.36 -20.38 22.70
N LEU A 262 7.07 -20.38 23.08
CA LEU A 262 6.39 -19.16 23.52
C LEU A 262 6.95 -18.76 24.89
N VAL A 263 7.50 -17.55 24.99
CA VAL A 263 8.11 -17.02 26.22
C VAL A 263 7.28 -15.92 26.88
N LEU A 264 6.38 -15.28 26.13
CA LEU A 264 5.39 -14.32 26.64
C LEU A 264 4.19 -14.29 25.70
N GLY A 265 2.97 -14.41 26.21
CA GLY A 265 1.75 -14.36 25.39
C GLY A 265 0.71 -15.42 25.73
N ASP A 266 -0.27 -15.60 24.86
CA ASP A 266 -1.41 -16.50 25.06
C ASP A 266 -1.67 -17.33 23.81
N VAL A 267 -1.74 -18.65 23.95
CA VAL A 267 -2.03 -19.60 22.85
C VAL A 267 -3.52 -19.78 22.57
N HIS A 268 -4.39 -19.37 23.50
CA HIS A 268 -5.85 -19.52 23.38
C HIS A 268 -6.50 -18.24 22.86
N ASN A 269 -6.05 -17.09 23.35
CA ASN A 269 -6.54 -15.78 22.93
C ASN A 269 -5.38 -14.99 22.33
N LEU A 270 -5.03 -15.33 21.10
CA LEU A 270 -3.89 -14.74 20.39
C LEU A 270 -4.05 -13.21 20.34
N ALA A 271 -3.18 -12.49 21.07
CA ALA A 271 -3.06 -11.04 21.00
C ALA A 271 -2.88 -10.58 19.54
N PHE A 272 -3.60 -9.53 19.16
CA PHE A 272 -3.66 -9.05 17.78
C PHE A 272 -2.29 -8.58 17.27
N SER A 273 -1.57 -7.84 18.10
CA SER A 273 -0.23 -7.33 17.81
C SER A 273 0.72 -7.59 18.98
N SER A 274 2.02 -7.63 18.67
CA SER A 274 3.09 -7.59 19.65
C SER A 274 4.28 -6.83 19.09
N ASP A 275 5.15 -6.35 19.98
CA ASP A 275 6.42 -5.72 19.62
C ASP A 275 7.52 -6.15 20.58
N LEU A 276 8.78 -6.03 20.15
CA LEU A 276 9.95 -6.44 20.91
C LEU A 276 11.12 -5.49 20.65
N GLU A 277 11.77 -5.04 21.71
CA GLU A 277 13.03 -4.32 21.66
C GLU A 277 14.07 -4.98 22.56
N MET A 278 15.34 -4.85 22.19
CA MET A 278 16.47 -5.37 22.96
C MET A 278 17.51 -4.26 23.12
N THR A 279 17.96 -4.03 24.36
CA THR A 279 19.09 -3.14 24.64
C THR A 279 20.40 -3.79 24.23
N ASP A 280 21.46 -2.99 24.09
CA ASP A 280 22.79 -3.51 23.77
C ASP A 280 23.32 -4.53 24.80
N ASP A 281 22.88 -4.44 26.07
CA ASP A 281 23.21 -5.37 27.15
C ASP A 281 22.23 -6.55 27.31
N GLY A 282 21.30 -6.72 26.37
CA GLY A 282 20.42 -7.91 26.27
C GLY A 282 19.17 -7.87 27.15
N VAL A 283 18.80 -6.71 27.70
CA VAL A 283 17.50 -6.50 28.35
C VAL A 283 16.42 -6.44 27.27
N LEU A 284 15.35 -7.21 27.45
CA LEU A 284 14.23 -7.26 26.52
C LEU A 284 13.07 -6.43 27.04
N TYR A 285 12.44 -5.67 26.14
CA TYR A 285 11.16 -5.02 26.36
C TYR A 285 10.17 -5.54 25.32
N ALA A 286 9.01 -6.00 25.77
CA ALA A 286 7.97 -6.52 24.90
C ALA A 286 6.66 -5.79 25.12
N ALA A 287 5.89 -5.59 24.06
CA ALA A 287 4.52 -5.12 24.16
C ALA A 287 3.56 -6.18 23.62
N ILE A 288 2.43 -6.39 24.31
CA ILE A 288 1.38 -7.32 23.92
C ILE A 288 0.05 -6.56 23.88
N SER A 289 -0.67 -6.67 22.77
CA SER A 289 -1.98 -6.04 22.60
C SER A 289 -3.00 -6.47 23.66
N SER A 290 -3.85 -5.54 24.11
CA SER A 290 -5.03 -5.84 24.93
C SER A 290 -6.15 -6.50 24.14
N ILE A 291 -6.07 -6.44 22.82
CA ILE A 291 -7.09 -6.97 21.91
C ILE A 291 -6.60 -8.27 21.30
N SER A 292 -7.50 -9.24 21.13
CA SER A 292 -7.20 -10.57 20.58
C SER A 292 -8.07 -10.90 19.39
N LEU A 293 -7.66 -11.93 18.64
CA LEU A 293 -8.44 -12.47 17.53
C LEU A 293 -9.80 -13.06 17.96
N SER A 294 -9.93 -13.49 19.21
CA SER A 294 -11.16 -14.09 19.76
C SER A 294 -12.12 -13.05 20.33
N GLY A 295 -11.70 -11.79 20.47
CA GLY A 295 -12.43 -10.74 21.20
C GLY A 295 -12.36 -10.89 22.73
N ILE A 296 -11.66 -11.90 23.24
CA ILE A 296 -11.41 -12.11 24.68
C ILE A 296 -10.01 -11.59 24.99
N THR A 297 -9.87 -10.73 26.00
CA THR A 297 -8.56 -10.19 26.42
C THR A 297 -7.53 -11.31 26.62
N PRO A 298 -6.32 -11.20 26.02
CA PRO A 298 -5.26 -12.19 26.20
C PRO A 298 -4.83 -12.35 27.66
N LYS A 299 -4.28 -13.52 28.01
CA LYS A 299 -3.69 -13.79 29.33
C LYS A 299 -2.64 -12.76 29.75
N TYR A 300 -1.85 -12.26 28.80
CA TYR A 300 -0.87 -11.19 29.02
C TYR A 300 -1.18 -10.04 28.08
N THR A 301 -1.25 -8.82 28.62
CA THR A 301 -1.36 -7.56 27.88
C THR A 301 -0.52 -6.48 28.56
N GLY A 302 -0.06 -5.51 27.78
CA GLY A 302 0.72 -4.37 28.22
C GLY A 302 2.19 -4.46 27.84
N ILE A 303 3.03 -3.69 28.53
CA ILE A 303 4.48 -3.62 28.32
C ILE A 303 5.19 -4.41 29.42
N PHE A 304 6.11 -5.26 29.01
CA PHE A 304 6.86 -6.17 29.86
C PHE A 304 8.36 -5.97 29.70
N LYS A 305 9.12 -6.24 30.77
CA LYS A 305 10.58 -6.22 30.80
C LYS A 305 11.12 -7.59 31.20
N SER A 306 12.20 -8.02 30.56
CA SER A 306 12.97 -9.21 30.97
C SER A 306 14.46 -8.87 31.02
N THR A 307 15.09 -9.19 32.15
CA THR A 307 16.53 -9.06 32.38
C THR A 307 17.26 -10.40 32.37
N ASN A 308 16.55 -11.48 32.01
CA ASN A 308 17.06 -12.85 32.08
C ASN A 308 16.77 -13.64 30.80
N GLN A 309 17.00 -13.00 29.64
CA GLN A 309 16.89 -13.61 28.31
C GLN A 309 15.48 -14.15 28.00
N GLY A 310 14.44 -13.46 28.48
CA GLY A 310 13.04 -13.83 28.22
C GLY A 310 12.54 -15.02 29.05
N ASN A 311 13.29 -15.48 30.05
CA ASN A 311 12.84 -16.58 30.92
C ASN A 311 11.74 -16.14 31.90
N ASN A 312 11.82 -14.91 32.42
CA ASN A 312 10.78 -14.27 33.22
C ASN A 312 10.52 -12.86 32.69
N TRP A 313 9.26 -12.41 32.85
CA TRP A 313 8.80 -11.10 32.41
C TRP A 313 8.08 -10.38 33.54
N GLU A 314 8.51 -9.15 33.81
CA GLU A 314 7.84 -8.23 34.73
C GLU A 314 6.90 -7.32 33.93
N ASN A 315 5.62 -7.22 34.31
CA ASN A 315 4.70 -6.26 33.71
C ASN A 315 5.03 -4.87 34.27
N ILE A 316 5.51 -3.97 33.42
CA ILE A 316 5.92 -2.62 33.80
C ILE A 316 4.90 -1.56 33.40
N SER A 317 3.75 -1.93 32.82
CA SER A 317 2.73 -1.00 32.29
C SER A 317 2.23 0.03 33.32
N GLY A 318 2.11 -0.39 34.59
CA GLY A 318 1.44 0.40 35.63
C GLY A 318 -0.01 0.74 35.27
N SER A 319 -0.51 1.87 35.76
CA SER A 319 -1.83 2.43 35.40
C SER A 319 -1.78 3.37 34.18
N TYR A 320 -0.66 3.39 33.45
CA TYR A 320 -0.41 4.36 32.38
C TYR A 320 -0.90 3.87 31.03
N LEU A 321 -0.84 2.56 30.79
CA LEU A 321 -1.37 2.00 29.56
C LEU A 321 -2.90 1.91 29.59
N PRO A 322 -3.55 2.25 28.47
CA PRO A 322 -4.98 2.12 28.32
C PRO A 322 -5.39 0.65 28.23
N ASN A 323 -6.60 0.33 28.72
CA ASN A 323 -7.09 -1.05 28.79
C ASN A 323 -7.38 -1.66 27.41
N ASP A 324 -7.52 -0.83 26.38
CA ASP A 324 -7.86 -1.16 25.00
C ASP A 324 -6.71 -0.86 24.01
N ALA A 325 -5.46 -0.78 24.51
CA ALA A 325 -4.26 -0.66 23.69
C ALA A 325 -4.21 -1.73 22.57
N LYS A 326 -4.38 -1.32 21.31
CA LYS A 326 -4.48 -2.24 20.17
C LYS A 326 -3.11 -2.52 19.56
N VAL A 327 -2.36 -1.47 19.22
CA VAL A 327 -0.99 -1.57 18.70
C VAL A 327 -0.07 -0.70 19.54
N ILE A 328 0.99 -1.31 20.05
CA ILE A 328 2.02 -0.64 20.85
C ILE A 328 3.34 -0.80 20.11
N LYS A 329 3.98 0.31 19.75
CA LYS A 329 5.34 0.34 19.20
C LYS A 329 6.30 0.85 20.26
N LEU A 330 7.37 0.10 20.48
CA LEU A 330 8.41 0.39 21.46
C LEU A 330 9.64 0.97 20.75
N ALA A 331 10.36 1.88 21.41
CA ALA A 331 11.65 2.38 20.91
C ALA A 331 12.60 2.66 22.07
N ILE A 332 13.72 1.94 22.12
CA ILE A 332 14.78 2.16 23.12
C ILE A 332 15.69 3.28 22.61
N ALA A 333 16.15 4.15 23.51
CA ALA A 333 17.19 5.13 23.20
C ALA A 333 18.57 4.45 23.14
N PRO A 334 19.24 4.39 21.97
CA PRO A 334 20.56 3.74 21.88
C PRO A 334 21.63 4.45 22.73
N SER A 335 21.48 5.75 22.95
CA SER A 335 22.38 6.53 23.82
C SER A 335 22.15 6.30 25.33
N ASN A 336 21.02 5.69 25.72
CA ASN A 336 20.67 5.42 27.12
C ASN A 336 19.67 4.25 27.26
N ASN A 337 20.19 3.05 27.56
CA ASN A 337 19.39 1.83 27.73
C ASN A 337 18.34 1.89 28.86
N ASN A 338 18.33 2.93 29.70
CA ASN A 338 17.28 3.12 30.71
C ASN A 338 16.03 3.82 30.16
N VAL A 339 16.10 4.37 28.95
CA VAL A 339 15.01 5.15 28.34
C VAL A 339 14.35 4.36 27.23
N LEU A 340 13.02 4.25 27.34
CA LEU A 340 12.14 3.60 26.38
C LEU A 340 10.96 4.53 26.09
N TYR A 341 10.60 4.67 24.82
CA TYR A 341 9.35 5.31 24.42
C TYR A 341 8.35 4.26 23.96
N ALA A 342 7.06 4.53 24.19
CA ALA A 342 5.96 3.70 23.74
C ALA A 342 4.90 4.55 23.03
N LEU A 343 4.66 4.25 21.77
CA LEU A 343 3.57 4.82 20.97
C LEU A 343 2.42 3.81 20.94
N VAL A 344 1.26 4.24 21.44
CA VAL A 344 0.07 3.40 21.61
C VAL A 344 -1.04 3.89 20.71
N GLU A 345 -1.61 2.98 19.93
CA GLU A 345 -2.86 3.21 19.20
C GLU A 345 -4.03 2.61 19.97
N GLU A 346 -5.06 3.44 20.14
CA GLU A 346 -6.27 3.14 20.89
C GLU A 346 -7.50 3.41 20.00
N PRO A 347 -8.38 2.42 19.79
CA PRO A 347 -9.64 2.62 19.10
C PRO A 347 -10.52 3.65 19.81
N THR A 348 -11.11 4.62 19.10
CA THR A 348 -12.08 5.56 19.70
C THR A 348 -13.53 5.11 19.56
N ASP A 349 -13.82 4.26 18.57
CA ASP A 349 -15.16 3.74 18.28
C ASP A 349 -15.25 2.22 18.46
N GLY A 350 -15.33 1.78 19.72
CA GLY A 350 -15.52 0.37 20.07
C GLY A 350 -14.34 -0.54 19.73
N ILE A 351 -14.34 -1.73 20.34
CA ILE A 351 -13.30 -2.74 20.11
C ILE A 351 -13.73 -3.59 18.91
N ASP A 352 -13.39 -3.14 17.72
CA ASP A 352 -13.49 -3.97 16.52
C ASP A 352 -12.11 -4.14 15.88
N ILE A 353 -11.49 -5.31 16.07
CA ILE A 353 -10.25 -5.71 15.38
C ILE A 353 -10.42 -5.86 13.87
N TYR A 354 -11.66 -5.76 13.41
CA TYR A 354 -12.08 -5.87 12.05
C TYR A 354 -12.40 -4.49 11.43
N SER A 355 -12.18 -3.37 12.10
CA SER A 355 -12.34 -2.06 11.45
C SER A 355 -11.06 -1.21 11.50
N PHE A 356 -11.02 -0.21 10.62
CA PHE A 356 -10.21 1.00 10.79
C PHE A 356 -11.10 2.04 11.50
N PRO A 357 -11.37 1.91 12.82
CA PRO A 357 -12.07 2.96 13.51
C PRO A 357 -11.16 4.19 13.55
N ASP A 358 -11.75 5.35 13.80
CA ASP A 358 -10.96 6.48 14.28
C ASP A 358 -10.16 5.99 15.52
N SER A 359 -8.89 6.38 15.57
CA SER A 359 -7.97 5.92 16.60
C SER A 359 -7.21 7.12 17.15
N LYS A 360 -7.08 7.18 18.46
CA LYS A 360 -6.18 8.14 19.10
C LYS A 360 -4.80 7.52 19.26
N SER A 361 -3.79 8.38 19.27
CA SER A 361 -2.41 7.99 19.55
C SER A 361 -1.99 8.57 20.89
N SER A 362 -1.39 7.75 21.73
CA SER A 362 -0.81 8.15 23.02
C SER A 362 0.68 7.87 23.02
N LEU A 363 1.48 8.77 23.59
CA LEU A 363 2.93 8.65 23.67
C LEU A 363 3.37 8.68 25.12
N TYR A 364 4.17 7.69 25.51
CA TYR A 364 4.70 7.56 26.86
C TYR A 364 6.22 7.43 26.83
N LYS A 365 6.88 8.00 27.85
CA LYS A 365 8.32 7.81 28.13
C LYS A 365 8.48 7.02 29.42
N TYR A 366 9.26 5.96 29.36
CA TYR A 366 9.70 5.15 30.50
C TYR A 366 11.18 5.43 30.81
N THR A 367 11.49 5.62 32.09
CA THR A 367 12.86 5.78 32.61
C THR A 367 13.08 4.81 33.77
N ASP A 368 13.88 3.76 33.55
CA ASP A 368 13.95 2.59 34.44
C ASP A 368 14.43 2.89 35.87
N ASN A 369 15.34 3.85 36.00
CA ASN A 369 15.97 4.24 37.26
C ASN A 369 15.29 5.44 37.94
N ALA A 370 14.20 5.96 37.37
CA ALA A 370 13.45 7.07 37.96
C ALA A 370 12.50 6.60 39.07
N SER A 371 12.18 7.50 40.01
CA SER A 371 11.18 7.25 41.05
C SER A 371 9.76 7.15 40.46
N GLN A 372 9.43 8.08 39.56
CA GLN A 372 8.30 7.97 38.65
C GLN A 372 8.80 7.48 37.31
N LYS A 373 8.58 6.20 37.02
CA LYS A 373 9.13 5.56 35.83
C LYS A 373 8.45 5.99 34.53
N TRP A 374 7.13 6.22 34.55
CA TRP A 374 6.37 6.60 33.37
C TRP A 374 5.95 8.08 33.39
N GLN A 375 6.09 8.70 32.22
CA GLN A 375 5.60 10.02 31.89
C GLN A 375 4.65 9.92 30.68
N ASP A 376 3.46 10.50 30.81
CA ASP A 376 2.52 10.67 29.70
C ASP A 376 2.87 11.95 28.93
N LEU A 377 3.15 11.80 27.64
CA LEU A 377 3.51 12.85 26.70
C LEU A 377 2.39 13.11 25.68
N THR A 378 1.24 12.46 25.83
CA THR A 378 0.15 12.49 24.85
C THR A 378 -0.37 13.90 24.61
N ALA A 379 -0.45 14.73 25.64
CA ALA A 379 -0.88 16.13 25.50
C ALA A 379 0.10 17.01 24.69
N ASN A 380 1.34 16.54 24.50
CA ASN A 380 2.36 17.20 23.68
C ASN A 380 2.34 16.72 22.22
N LEU A 381 1.54 15.69 21.91
CA LEU A 381 1.29 15.27 20.55
C LEU A 381 0.34 16.27 19.89
N PHE A 382 0.85 16.99 18.90
CA PHE A 382 0.13 17.91 18.01
C PHE A 382 -0.51 19.14 18.71
N PRO A 383 -0.52 20.32 18.07
CA PRO A 383 -1.32 21.43 18.55
C PRO A 383 -2.82 21.06 18.47
N PRO A 384 -3.69 21.54 19.39
CA PRO A 384 -5.11 21.19 19.45
C PRO A 384 -5.97 21.51 18.21
N SER A 385 -5.41 22.10 17.15
CA SER A 385 -6.15 22.74 16.07
C SER A 385 -5.72 22.39 14.65
N GLN A 386 -4.92 21.34 14.41
CA GLN A 386 -4.59 20.93 13.05
C GLN A 386 -5.04 19.50 12.72
N ASP A 387 -6.03 19.48 11.83
CA ASP A 387 -6.64 18.39 11.06
C ASP A 387 -5.97 17.01 11.13
N ILE A 388 -6.77 16.00 11.48
CA ILE A 388 -6.46 14.56 11.64
C ILE A 388 -5.69 13.91 10.48
N MET A 389 -5.65 14.54 9.31
CA MET A 389 -4.95 14.01 8.15
C MET A 389 -3.45 14.31 8.14
N GLN A 390 -2.95 15.20 9.00
CA GLN A 390 -1.51 15.43 9.12
C GLN A 390 -0.79 14.26 9.82
N TYR A 391 -1.38 13.72 10.88
CA TYR A 391 -0.86 12.53 11.56
C TYR A 391 -1.99 11.60 11.97
N ALA A 392 -1.95 10.38 11.44
CA ALA A 392 -2.72 9.26 11.94
C ALA A 392 -1.85 8.00 11.89
N THR A 393 -2.02 7.11 12.85
CA THR A 393 -1.44 5.76 12.81
C THR A 393 -2.27 4.80 11.94
N LEU A 394 -3.49 5.21 11.58
CA LEU A 394 -4.44 4.43 10.79
C LEU A 394 -4.69 3.04 11.40
N GLY A 395 -5.03 2.99 12.70
CA GLY A 395 -5.27 1.72 13.40
C GLY A 395 -4.05 0.80 13.50
N GLY A 396 -2.85 1.39 13.46
CA GLY A 396 -1.55 0.71 13.48
C GLY A 396 -0.94 0.41 12.10
N TYR A 397 -1.62 0.78 11.01
CA TYR A 397 -1.15 0.59 9.63
C TYR A 397 0.15 1.34 9.35
N ALA A 398 0.18 2.64 9.62
CA ALA A 398 1.36 3.50 9.47
C ALA A 398 1.79 3.95 10.86
N GLN A 399 2.34 3.04 11.65
CA GLN A 399 2.77 3.32 13.02
C GLN A 399 4.18 2.84 13.25
N ASN A 400 5.10 3.79 13.44
CA ASN A 400 6.47 3.48 13.84
C ASN A 400 7.05 4.58 14.75
N LEU A 401 8.07 4.23 15.51
CA LEU A 401 8.72 5.10 16.48
C LEU A 401 10.18 4.67 16.56
N ILE A 402 11.11 5.62 16.40
CA ILE A 402 12.54 5.37 16.67
C ILE A 402 13.16 6.54 17.42
N VAL A 403 14.20 6.25 18.20
CA VAL A 403 14.98 7.24 18.94
C VAL A 403 16.34 7.43 18.26
N GLY A 404 16.85 8.66 18.25
CA GLY A 404 18.12 9.04 17.68
C GLY A 404 19.27 8.27 18.35
N PRO A 405 20.29 7.82 17.60
CA PRO A 405 21.36 7.00 18.17
C PRO A 405 22.22 7.74 19.21
N ASP A 406 22.35 9.06 19.08
CA ASP A 406 23.25 9.89 19.89
C ASP A 406 22.54 10.69 20.99
N ASP A 407 21.21 10.77 20.97
CA ASP A 407 20.41 11.59 21.88
C ASP A 407 19.05 10.94 22.14
N GLU A 408 18.80 10.58 23.39
CA GLU A 408 17.55 9.97 23.86
C GLU A 408 16.32 10.87 23.68
N ASN A 409 16.52 12.18 23.50
CA ASN A 409 15.46 13.15 23.28
C ASN A 409 15.26 13.49 21.80
N PHE A 410 16.08 12.96 20.90
CA PHE A 410 15.80 13.05 19.48
C PHE A 410 14.87 11.90 19.08
N VAL A 411 13.58 12.17 18.89
CA VAL A 411 12.57 11.12 18.66
C VAL A 411 11.88 11.33 17.33
N LEU A 412 11.80 10.26 16.52
CA LEU A 412 11.07 10.25 15.26
C LEU A 412 9.77 9.47 15.43
N LEU A 413 8.67 10.11 15.05
CA LEU A 413 7.31 9.60 15.16
C LEU A 413 6.72 9.45 13.76
N ALA A 414 6.50 8.21 13.31
CA ALA A 414 5.98 7.90 11.99
C ALA A 414 4.48 7.58 12.04
N GLY A 415 3.75 8.23 11.15
CA GLY A 415 2.32 8.12 10.89
C GLY A 415 2.04 8.12 9.39
N THR A 416 0.85 8.62 9.02
CA THR A 416 0.59 9.21 7.69
C THR A 416 1.65 10.24 7.30
N SER A 417 2.23 10.93 8.29
CA SER A 417 3.40 11.80 8.12
C SER A 417 4.47 11.52 9.17
N LEU A 418 5.71 11.92 8.87
CA LEU A 418 6.87 11.74 9.73
C LEU A 418 7.19 13.02 10.49
N TYR A 419 7.25 12.94 11.81
CA TYR A 419 7.65 14.02 12.69
C TYR A 419 8.97 13.72 13.39
N ARG A 420 9.75 14.77 13.66
CA ARG A 420 10.89 14.72 14.58
C ARG A 420 10.65 15.63 15.77
N SER A 421 11.02 15.19 16.95
CA SER A 421 11.18 16.02 18.14
C SER A 421 12.64 16.06 18.55
N LYS A 422 13.10 17.22 19.04
CA LYS A 422 14.48 17.43 19.55
C LYS A 422 14.55 17.46 21.07
N ASN A 423 13.42 17.33 21.76
CA ASN A 423 13.31 17.38 23.22
C ASN A 423 12.46 16.21 23.77
N GLY A 424 12.32 15.14 23.00
CA GLY A 424 11.62 13.93 23.39
C GLY A 424 10.14 14.15 23.62
N PHE A 425 9.52 15.06 22.87
CA PHE A 425 8.14 15.52 23.03
C PHE A 425 7.83 16.03 24.46
N ALA A 426 8.79 16.70 25.10
CA ALA A 426 8.58 17.36 26.39
C ALA A 426 7.56 18.51 26.32
N ASP A 427 7.35 19.08 25.13
CA ASP A 427 6.34 20.08 24.80
C ASP A 427 5.88 19.94 23.34
N ASN A 428 4.88 20.73 22.95
CA ASN A 428 4.38 20.83 21.57
C ASN A 428 5.01 22.00 20.77
N LEU A 429 6.19 22.48 21.18
CA LEU A 429 6.87 23.63 20.56
C LEU A 429 8.13 23.22 19.78
N HIS A 430 8.73 22.07 20.11
CA HIS A 430 10.00 21.63 19.54
C HIS A 430 9.88 20.33 18.73
N PHE A 431 8.94 20.33 17.77
CA PHE A 431 8.78 19.24 16.82
C PHE A 431 8.48 19.78 15.41
N ASP A 432 8.98 19.08 14.39
CA ASP A 432 8.82 19.44 12.97
C ASP A 432 8.27 18.24 12.19
N MET A 433 7.36 18.49 11.25
CA MET A 433 7.05 17.51 10.21
C MET A 433 8.19 17.50 9.18
N ILE A 434 8.75 16.33 8.89
CA ILE A 434 9.88 16.16 7.99
C ILE A 434 9.58 15.28 6.77
N GLY A 435 8.35 14.79 6.61
CA GLY A 435 7.90 14.02 5.44
C GLY A 435 6.43 13.61 5.57
N GLY A 436 5.79 13.17 4.47
CA GLY A 436 4.37 12.79 4.44
C GLY A 436 3.45 13.81 3.76
N TYR A 437 2.19 13.87 4.19
CA TYR A 437 1.19 14.75 3.58
C TYR A 437 1.49 16.22 3.90
N TYR A 438 1.35 17.11 2.92
CA TYR A 438 1.34 18.55 3.15
C TYR A 438 0.01 19.16 2.73
N TRP A 439 -0.36 20.24 3.43
CA TRP A 439 -1.60 20.96 3.18
C TRP A 439 -1.36 22.08 2.18
N GLN A 440 -2.08 22.05 1.06
CA GLN A 440 -2.05 23.13 0.06
C GLN A 440 -3.46 23.41 -0.43
N ASP A 441 -3.85 24.70 -0.44
CA ASP A 441 -5.12 25.20 -1.02
C ASP A 441 -6.38 24.41 -0.62
N ASN A 442 -6.50 24.04 0.67
CA ASN A 442 -7.61 23.28 1.28
C ASN A 442 -7.70 21.78 0.92
N TYR A 443 -6.63 21.17 0.42
CA TYR A 443 -6.55 19.73 0.19
C TYR A 443 -5.19 19.16 0.65
N PHE A 444 -5.21 17.89 1.06
CA PHE A 444 -3.98 17.13 1.31
C PHE A 444 -3.43 16.61 -0.01
N THR A 445 -2.14 16.84 -0.24
CA THR A 445 -1.41 16.33 -1.40
C THR A 445 -0.02 15.88 -0.95
N TYR A 446 0.63 15.10 -1.78
CA TYR A 446 2.05 14.81 -1.71
C TYR A 446 2.63 15.05 -3.11
N ASP A 447 3.88 15.50 -3.18
CA ASP A 447 4.56 15.77 -4.44
C ASP A 447 5.55 14.64 -4.63
N LEU A 448 5.46 13.94 -5.75
CA LEU A 448 6.45 12.92 -6.13
C LEU A 448 7.71 13.56 -6.75
N ALA A 449 7.77 14.89 -6.86
CA ALA A 449 8.98 15.61 -7.23
C ALA A 449 10.10 15.37 -6.21
N SER A 450 11.34 15.62 -6.66
CA SER A 450 12.54 15.48 -5.85
C SER A 450 12.44 16.27 -4.53
N GLY A 451 12.73 15.63 -3.40
CA GLY A 451 12.81 16.27 -2.09
C GLY A 451 11.79 15.78 -1.05
N TYR A 452 10.80 14.97 -1.45
CA TYR A 452 9.69 14.56 -0.58
C TYR A 452 9.73 13.06 -0.20
N LEU A 453 9.24 12.76 1.01
CA LEU A 453 8.94 11.40 1.49
C LEU A 453 7.45 11.14 1.29
N HIS A 454 7.12 10.04 0.63
CA HIS A 454 5.73 9.63 0.44
C HIS A 454 5.04 9.32 1.78
N PRO A 455 3.77 9.72 1.97
CA PRO A 455 2.96 9.42 3.16
C PRO A 455 2.88 7.94 3.52
N ASP A 456 2.32 7.68 4.70
CA ASP A 456 2.08 6.33 5.24
C ASP A 456 3.41 5.59 5.49
N VAL A 457 4.15 6.07 6.49
CA VAL A 457 5.53 5.63 6.79
C VAL A 457 5.53 4.38 7.68
N HIS A 458 6.15 3.30 7.19
CA HIS A 458 6.11 1.97 7.82
C HIS A 458 7.34 1.64 8.65
N SER A 459 8.53 2.07 8.22
CA SER A 459 9.78 1.77 8.91
C SER A 459 10.86 2.82 8.64
N LEU A 460 11.74 2.99 9.63
CA LEU A 460 12.81 3.96 9.68
C LEU A 460 14.08 3.28 10.20
N ILE A 461 15.24 3.61 9.63
CA ILE A 461 16.54 3.15 10.15
C ILE A 461 17.62 4.20 9.91
N PHE A 462 18.43 4.48 10.93
CA PHE A 462 19.63 5.31 10.80
C PHE A 462 20.77 4.52 10.16
N SER A 463 21.64 5.19 9.39
CA SER A 463 22.91 4.58 8.98
C SER A 463 23.75 4.27 10.23
N PRO A 464 24.32 3.05 10.35
CA PRO A 464 25.21 2.73 11.47
C PRO A 464 26.55 3.49 11.42
N GLN A 465 26.91 4.10 10.29
CA GLN A 465 28.16 4.87 10.11
C GLN A 465 27.92 6.37 10.23
N ASN A 466 26.72 6.85 9.93
CA ASN A 466 26.34 8.25 10.03
C ASN A 466 24.93 8.39 10.60
N THR A 467 24.85 8.76 11.88
CA THR A 467 23.61 8.94 12.64
C THR A 467 22.74 10.09 12.14
N ARG A 468 23.24 10.92 11.21
CA ARG A 468 22.44 11.92 10.49
C ARG A 468 21.68 11.36 9.30
N THR A 469 22.19 10.30 8.68
CA THR A 469 21.56 9.69 7.51
C THR A 469 20.43 8.78 7.95
N LEU A 470 19.24 9.02 7.41
CA LEU A 470 18.02 8.29 7.72
C LEU A 470 17.46 7.66 6.44
N TYR A 471 17.07 6.39 6.54
CA TYR A 471 16.29 5.71 5.52
C TYR A 471 14.87 5.51 6.02
N ALA A 472 13.91 5.66 5.11
CA ALA A 472 12.49 5.47 5.37
C ALA A 472 11.88 4.59 4.29
N VAL A 473 10.89 3.79 4.69
CA VAL A 473 9.99 3.09 3.76
C VAL A 473 8.54 3.46 4.03
N SER A 474 7.76 3.57 2.95
CA SER A 474 6.35 3.96 2.98
C SER A 474 5.56 3.30 1.85
N ASP A 475 4.31 3.72 1.64
CA ASP A 475 3.45 3.26 0.53
C ASP A 475 4.04 3.59 -0.86
N GLY A 476 4.96 4.54 -0.93
CA GLY A 476 5.70 4.93 -2.15
C GLY A 476 7.07 4.27 -2.34
N GLY A 477 7.46 3.33 -1.48
CA GLY A 477 8.75 2.62 -1.59
C GLY A 477 9.82 3.15 -0.62
N VAL A 478 11.05 3.36 -1.11
CA VAL A 478 12.25 3.61 -0.29
C VAL A 478 12.79 5.02 -0.52
N TYR A 479 13.13 5.70 0.58
CA TYR A 479 13.64 7.07 0.57
C TYR A 479 14.85 7.22 1.52
N LYS A 480 15.76 8.12 1.16
CA LYS A 480 16.93 8.50 1.96
C LYS A 480 16.94 9.99 2.26
N LEU A 481 17.30 10.34 3.48
CA LEU A 481 17.58 11.70 3.92
C LEU A 481 19.03 11.76 4.43
N GLU A 482 19.86 12.60 3.82
CA GLU A 482 21.29 12.69 4.17
C GLU A 482 21.54 13.34 5.53
N ASP A 483 20.70 14.30 5.91
CA ASP A 483 20.76 14.96 7.22
C ASP A 483 19.37 15.13 7.84
N VAL A 484 19.05 14.26 8.79
CA VAL A 484 17.81 14.29 9.58
C VAL A 484 17.65 15.57 10.40
N ASN A 485 18.71 16.34 10.62
CA ASN A 485 18.68 17.60 11.36
C ASN A 485 18.53 18.84 10.47
N ALA A 486 18.51 18.67 9.14
CA ALA A 486 18.37 19.77 8.20
C ALA A 486 17.09 20.58 8.50
N ILE A 487 17.19 21.90 8.40
CA ILE A 487 16.03 22.81 8.58
C ILE A 487 14.97 22.50 7.52
N THR A 488 15.41 22.24 6.29
CA THR A 488 14.56 21.82 5.17
C THR A 488 15.02 20.42 4.73
N PRO A 489 14.36 19.35 5.21
CA PRO A 489 14.66 17.99 4.79
C PRO A 489 14.52 17.84 3.28
N GLN A 490 15.44 17.12 2.66
CA GLN A 490 15.43 16.82 1.22
C GLN A 490 15.56 15.32 1.04
N TRP A 491 14.43 14.66 0.79
CA TRP A 491 14.39 13.23 0.56
C TRP A 491 14.75 12.88 -0.88
N VAL A 492 15.51 11.80 -1.02
CA VAL A 492 15.87 11.19 -2.29
C VAL A 492 15.14 9.87 -2.41
N SER A 493 14.33 9.70 -3.46
CA SER A 493 13.75 8.40 -3.78
C SER A 493 14.83 7.43 -4.23
N LEU A 494 14.78 6.22 -3.68
CA LEU A 494 15.67 5.11 -4.01
C LEU A 494 14.93 4.01 -4.78
N ASN A 495 13.88 4.33 -5.52
CA ASN A 495 12.99 3.33 -6.12
C ASN A 495 13.48 2.72 -7.44
N GLN A 496 14.68 3.07 -7.91
CA GLN A 496 15.13 2.60 -9.22
C GLN A 496 15.31 1.06 -9.25
N ASN A 497 14.62 0.40 -10.18
CA ASN A 497 14.43 -1.05 -10.31
C ASN A 497 13.77 -1.74 -9.09
N LEU A 498 13.14 -1.00 -8.18
CA LEU A 498 12.30 -1.55 -7.12
C LEU A 498 10.88 -1.77 -7.65
N ILE A 499 10.64 -2.93 -8.27
CA ILE A 499 9.37 -3.18 -8.98
C ILE A 499 8.33 -3.73 -8.00
N THR A 500 7.77 -2.82 -7.19
CA THR A 500 6.78 -3.13 -6.15
C THR A 500 5.47 -2.37 -6.31
N SER A 501 5.31 -1.53 -7.36
CA SER A 501 4.05 -0.82 -7.63
C SER A 501 2.88 -1.78 -7.87
N GLN A 502 1.71 -1.40 -7.36
CA GLN A 502 0.48 -2.21 -7.42
C GLN A 502 -0.52 -1.57 -8.36
N PHE A 503 -0.61 -2.10 -9.58
CA PHE A 503 -1.59 -1.63 -10.57
C PHE A 503 -2.99 -2.15 -10.25
N TYR A 504 -3.96 -1.26 -10.19
CA TYR A 504 -5.37 -1.61 -10.29
C TYR A 504 -5.76 -1.87 -11.75
N SER A 505 -5.22 -1.08 -12.68
CA SER A 505 -5.44 -1.27 -14.12
C SER A 505 -4.30 -0.76 -14.98
N VAL A 506 -4.25 -1.28 -16.22
CA VAL A 506 -3.31 -0.86 -17.26
C VAL A 506 -4.05 -0.78 -18.59
N ALA A 507 -3.87 0.34 -19.31
CA ALA A 507 -4.26 0.49 -20.69
C ALA A 507 -3.03 0.46 -21.60
N ILE A 508 -3.17 -0.23 -22.73
CA ILE A 508 -2.15 -0.33 -23.77
C ILE A 508 -2.73 0.28 -25.03
N SER A 509 -1.96 1.17 -25.67
CA SER A 509 -2.34 1.72 -26.96
C SER A 509 -2.58 0.61 -27.99
N GLN A 510 -3.69 0.72 -28.73
CA GLN A 510 -4.02 -0.21 -29.82
C GLN A 510 -3.30 0.13 -31.13
N SER A 511 -2.59 1.26 -31.18
CA SER A 511 -1.84 1.67 -32.36
C SER A 511 -0.52 0.88 -32.45
N PRO A 512 -0.21 0.25 -33.59
CA PRO A 512 1.03 -0.51 -33.76
C PRO A 512 2.28 0.37 -33.80
N TYR A 513 2.12 1.69 -33.89
CA TYR A 513 3.21 2.66 -34.05
C TYR A 513 3.70 3.26 -32.73
N THR A 514 3.02 2.97 -31.62
CA THR A 514 3.39 3.46 -30.30
C THR A 514 3.35 2.33 -29.28
N LYS A 515 4.02 2.58 -28.15
CA LYS A 515 3.96 1.71 -26.97
C LYS A 515 3.54 2.54 -25.75
N LEU A 516 2.61 3.47 -25.98
CA LEU A 516 1.99 4.22 -24.91
C LEU A 516 1.25 3.25 -23.99
N LEU A 517 1.69 3.24 -22.74
CA LEU A 517 1.07 2.54 -21.62
C LEU A 517 0.58 3.57 -20.62
N VAL A 518 -0.55 3.28 -20.00
CA VAL A 518 -1.08 4.04 -18.87
C VAL A 518 -1.49 3.05 -17.79
N GLY A 519 -1.36 3.41 -16.53
CA GLY A 519 -1.89 2.57 -15.46
C GLY A 519 -2.19 3.35 -14.21
N GLY A 520 -3.21 2.89 -13.50
CA GLY A 520 -3.58 3.39 -12.18
C GLY A 520 -2.94 2.54 -11.09
N LEU A 521 -2.22 3.19 -10.18
CA LEU A 521 -1.51 2.58 -9.06
C LEU A 521 -2.20 2.88 -7.73
N GLN A 522 -2.18 1.90 -6.84
CA GLN A 522 -2.57 2.08 -5.44
C GLN A 522 -1.59 3.03 -4.72
N ASP A 523 -2.16 3.97 -3.96
CA ASP A 523 -1.55 5.08 -3.21
C ASP A 523 -0.64 6.04 -3.98
N ASN A 524 -0.27 5.73 -5.23
CA ASN A 524 0.77 6.45 -5.97
C ASN A 524 0.23 7.31 -7.13
N GLY A 525 -1.00 7.05 -7.60
CA GLY A 525 -1.65 7.83 -8.65
C GLY A 525 -1.71 7.10 -9.99
N SER A 526 -1.98 7.83 -11.06
CA SER A 526 -1.96 7.30 -12.42
C SER A 526 -0.74 7.78 -13.17
N PHE A 527 -0.11 6.88 -13.92
CA PHE A 527 1.13 7.12 -14.64
C PHE A 527 1.04 6.65 -16.08
N TYR A 528 1.94 7.16 -16.90
CA TYR A 528 2.12 6.69 -18.27
C TYR A 528 3.59 6.47 -18.63
N MET A 529 3.80 5.64 -19.64
CA MET A 529 5.09 5.43 -20.29
C MET A 529 4.90 5.53 -21.79
N ASN A 530 5.73 6.31 -22.47
CA ASN A 530 5.71 6.43 -23.92
C ASN A 530 7.04 5.97 -24.54
N ALA A 531 7.22 6.22 -25.84
CA ALA A 531 8.41 5.80 -26.57
C ALA A 531 9.72 6.41 -26.02
N ALA A 532 9.69 7.64 -25.49
CA ALA A 532 10.88 8.31 -24.95
C ALA A 532 11.43 7.58 -23.72
N ASN A 533 10.56 6.96 -22.93
CA ASN A 533 10.94 6.27 -21.69
C ASN A 533 11.16 4.76 -21.86
N GLN A 534 11.02 4.20 -23.06
CA GLN A 534 11.09 2.75 -23.26
C GLN A 534 12.45 2.14 -22.85
N SER A 535 13.56 2.86 -23.07
CA SER A 535 14.90 2.35 -22.74
C SER A 535 15.14 2.27 -21.23
N THR A 536 14.61 3.24 -20.48
CA THR A 536 14.75 3.31 -19.01
C THR A 536 13.64 2.55 -18.32
N LYS A 537 12.48 2.38 -18.97
CA LYS A 537 11.22 1.87 -18.39
C LYS A 537 10.71 2.72 -17.23
N ASN A 538 11.08 3.99 -17.23
CA ASN A 538 10.56 4.95 -16.28
C ASN A 538 9.17 5.40 -16.70
N TRP A 539 8.31 5.63 -15.71
CA TRP A 539 6.96 6.12 -15.91
C TRP A 539 6.85 7.53 -15.35
N SER A 540 5.96 8.32 -15.93
CA SER A 540 5.73 9.72 -15.61
C SER A 540 4.31 9.90 -15.08
N GLU A 541 4.16 10.73 -14.05
CA GLU A 541 2.87 10.95 -13.39
C GLU A 541 1.90 11.69 -14.31
N LEU A 542 0.62 11.29 -14.27
CA LEU A 542 -0.50 12.02 -14.87
C LEU A 542 -1.33 12.72 -13.79
N THR A 543 -1.69 11.99 -12.74
CA THR A 543 -2.57 12.47 -11.67
C THR A 543 -2.20 11.75 -10.37
N GLY A 544 -2.02 12.48 -9.27
CA GLY A 544 -1.74 11.90 -7.95
C GLY A 544 -2.97 11.27 -7.27
N GLY A 545 -2.81 10.82 -6.02
CA GLY A 545 -3.85 10.12 -5.26
C GLY A 545 -3.88 8.63 -5.57
N ASP A 546 -5.05 7.99 -5.53
CA ASP A 546 -5.21 6.60 -5.96
C ASP A 546 -5.53 6.54 -7.46
N GLY A 547 -4.72 5.83 -8.26
CA GLY A 547 -5.03 5.57 -9.66
C GLY A 547 -5.85 4.30 -9.84
N MET A 548 -7.05 4.39 -10.39
CA MET A 548 -7.96 3.26 -10.58
C MET A 548 -8.00 2.80 -12.04
N ASN A 549 -9.16 2.92 -12.70
CA ASN A 549 -9.34 2.55 -14.10
C ASN A 549 -8.75 3.61 -15.03
N VAL A 550 -8.15 3.18 -16.13
CA VAL A 550 -7.53 4.06 -17.13
C VAL A 550 -7.92 3.66 -18.55
N ALA A 551 -7.94 4.62 -19.46
CA ALA A 551 -8.19 4.38 -20.88
C ALA A 551 -7.36 5.30 -21.77
N ILE A 552 -7.09 4.84 -22.99
CA ILE A 552 -6.36 5.59 -24.02
C ILE A 552 -7.31 5.71 -25.23
N ALA A 553 -7.51 6.93 -25.73
CA ALA A 553 -8.28 7.13 -26.96
C ALA A 553 -7.59 6.42 -28.14
N ASN A 554 -8.35 5.77 -29.03
CA ASN A 554 -7.76 5.02 -30.14
C ASN A 554 -6.97 5.88 -31.13
N ASP A 555 -7.34 7.15 -31.30
CA ASP A 555 -6.60 8.13 -32.10
C ASP A 555 -5.43 8.79 -31.33
N LEU A 556 -5.21 8.38 -30.08
CA LEU A 556 -4.18 8.88 -29.17
C LEU A 556 -4.30 10.36 -28.82
N SER A 557 -5.51 10.93 -28.96
CA SER A 557 -5.77 12.34 -28.66
C SER A 557 -5.84 12.64 -27.16
N TYR A 558 -6.20 11.66 -26.32
CA TYR A 558 -6.27 11.83 -24.88
C TYR A 558 -6.13 10.50 -24.11
N ILE A 559 -5.94 10.63 -22.80
CA ILE A 559 -5.97 9.57 -21.78
C ILE A 559 -7.09 9.91 -20.79
N ILE A 560 -7.76 8.90 -20.24
CA ILE A 560 -8.64 9.07 -19.08
C ILE A 560 -8.03 8.34 -17.90
N THR A 561 -7.92 9.02 -16.76
CA THR A 561 -7.56 8.42 -15.48
C THR A 561 -8.70 8.60 -14.49
N THR A 562 -8.82 7.67 -13.56
CA THR A 562 -9.82 7.73 -12.49
C THR A 562 -9.18 7.48 -11.14
N TRP A 563 -9.87 7.89 -10.08
CA TRP A 563 -9.60 7.46 -8.72
C TRP A 563 -10.84 6.78 -8.14
N TYR A 564 -10.75 6.29 -6.89
CA TYR A 564 -11.85 5.61 -6.24
C TYR A 564 -13.14 6.42 -6.31
N ASN A 565 -14.28 5.72 -6.43
CA ASN A 565 -15.60 6.33 -6.39
C ASN A 565 -15.87 7.35 -7.52
N GLY A 566 -15.40 7.06 -8.73
CA GLY A 566 -15.87 7.69 -9.98
C GLY A 566 -15.29 9.07 -10.30
N GLY A 567 -14.35 9.57 -9.50
CA GLY A 567 -13.56 10.72 -9.87
C GLY A 567 -12.74 10.44 -11.13
N SER A 568 -12.84 11.33 -12.13
CA SER A 568 -12.33 11.08 -13.49
C SER A 568 -11.73 12.34 -14.11
N ILE A 569 -10.54 12.21 -14.70
CA ILE A 569 -9.84 13.26 -15.44
C ILE A 569 -9.56 12.78 -16.86
N LEU A 570 -9.82 13.64 -17.84
CA LEU A 570 -9.35 13.51 -19.22
C LEU A 570 -8.10 14.37 -19.39
N THR A 571 -7.03 13.76 -19.88
CA THR A 571 -5.76 14.43 -20.19
C THR A 571 -5.53 14.42 -21.69
N SER A 572 -5.51 15.60 -22.32
CA SER A 572 -5.22 15.71 -23.75
C SER A 572 -3.73 15.48 -24.04
N LEU A 573 -3.43 14.89 -25.19
CA LEU A 573 -2.09 14.56 -25.64
C LEU A 573 -1.70 15.39 -26.86
N ASN A 574 -0.43 15.82 -26.91
CA ASN A 574 0.13 16.38 -28.14
C ASN A 574 0.58 15.28 -29.12
N LYS A 575 1.09 15.67 -30.29
CA LYS A 575 1.60 14.74 -31.32
C LYS A 575 2.78 13.88 -30.87
N ALA A 576 3.51 14.29 -29.83
CA ALA A 576 4.59 13.51 -29.22
C ALA A 576 4.08 12.56 -28.12
N LEU A 577 2.76 12.50 -27.89
CA LEU A 577 2.11 11.73 -26.83
C LEU A 577 2.49 12.19 -25.42
N GLU A 578 2.78 13.49 -25.29
CA GLU A 578 3.00 14.14 -23.99
C GLU A 578 1.68 14.78 -23.52
N PRO A 579 1.33 14.66 -22.23
CA PRO A 579 0.22 15.37 -21.60
C PRO A 579 0.26 16.89 -21.85
N GLN A 580 -0.91 17.50 -22.06
CA GLN A 580 -1.05 18.94 -22.27
C GLN A 580 -2.02 19.57 -21.26
N ASN A 581 -3.32 19.29 -21.41
CA ASN A 581 -4.37 19.86 -20.58
C ASN A 581 -5.10 18.77 -19.80
N PHE A 582 -5.65 19.12 -18.64
CA PHE A 582 -6.36 18.21 -17.74
C PHE A 582 -7.78 18.75 -17.51
N TYR A 583 -8.78 17.89 -17.72
CA TYR A 583 -10.19 18.23 -17.64
C TYR A 583 -10.91 17.29 -16.68
N TYR A 584 -11.59 17.84 -15.68
CA TYR A 584 -12.44 17.06 -14.79
C TYR A 584 -13.73 16.66 -15.51
N ILE A 585 -13.94 15.37 -15.73
CA ILE A 585 -15.05 14.86 -16.53
C ILE A 585 -16.11 14.11 -15.72
N THR A 586 -15.96 14.00 -14.40
CA THR A 586 -17.01 13.39 -13.56
C THR A 586 -18.29 14.24 -13.60
N PRO A 587 -19.46 13.65 -13.89
CA PRO A 587 -20.73 14.37 -13.92
C PRO A 587 -20.99 15.18 -12.65
N TRP A 588 -21.38 16.44 -12.77
CA TRP A 588 -21.66 17.30 -11.62
C TRP A 588 -22.88 16.88 -10.82
N SER A 589 -23.82 16.17 -11.44
CA SER A 589 -25.02 15.64 -10.79
C SER A 589 -24.77 14.44 -9.87
N LEU A 590 -23.58 13.85 -9.92
CA LEU A 590 -23.21 12.67 -9.14
C LEU A 590 -22.18 12.98 -8.06
N ASN A 591 -22.33 12.28 -6.93
CA ASN A 591 -21.43 12.26 -5.78
C ASN A 591 -20.64 10.95 -5.73
N SER A 592 -19.66 10.88 -4.83
CA SER A 592 -18.82 9.69 -4.62
C SER A 592 -19.62 8.43 -4.24
N GLU A 593 -20.76 8.58 -3.58
CA GLU A 593 -21.68 7.49 -3.22
C GLU A 593 -22.45 6.89 -4.41
N ASP A 594 -22.54 7.62 -5.54
CA ASP A 594 -23.20 7.14 -6.75
C ASP A 594 -22.32 6.18 -7.57
N PHE A 595 -21.13 5.86 -7.07
CA PHE A 595 -20.16 5.04 -7.76
C PHE A 595 -19.71 3.85 -6.91
N SER A 596 -19.40 2.75 -7.59
CA SER A 596 -18.63 1.66 -6.97
C SER A 596 -17.22 2.15 -6.64
N PHE A 597 -16.57 1.52 -5.66
CA PHE A 597 -15.18 1.82 -5.29
C PHE A 597 -14.27 1.82 -6.53
N TYR A 598 -14.38 0.78 -7.34
CA TYR A 598 -13.72 0.69 -8.63
C TYR A 598 -14.73 0.96 -9.77
N ASN A 599 -14.48 2.00 -10.57
CA ASN A 599 -15.39 2.44 -11.62
C ASN A 599 -14.94 1.96 -13.02
N ASN A 600 -15.67 0.97 -13.56
CA ASN A 600 -15.40 0.36 -14.85
C ASN A 600 -16.07 1.09 -16.04
N PHE A 601 -15.70 2.36 -16.26
CA PHE A 601 -16.09 3.06 -17.48
C PHE A 601 -15.45 2.44 -18.73
N ILE A 602 -16.05 2.68 -19.89
CA ILE A 602 -15.48 2.32 -21.19
C ILE A 602 -15.63 3.47 -22.18
N ILE A 603 -14.61 3.65 -23.02
CA ILE A 603 -14.67 4.50 -24.21
C ILE A 603 -15.02 3.59 -25.39
N ASP A 604 -15.83 4.09 -26.30
CA ASP A 604 -16.08 3.42 -27.56
C ASP A 604 -14.80 3.38 -28.43
N PRO A 605 -14.32 2.19 -28.84
CA PRO A 605 -13.13 2.07 -29.66
C PRO A 605 -13.29 2.70 -31.06
N ASN A 606 -14.51 2.77 -31.59
CA ASN A 606 -14.79 3.29 -32.92
C ASN A 606 -15.30 4.74 -32.90
N ASP A 607 -15.61 5.28 -31.70
CA ASP A 607 -15.95 6.68 -31.51
C ASP A 607 -15.29 7.28 -30.26
N LYS A 608 -14.26 8.08 -30.49
CA LYS A 608 -13.52 8.76 -29.42
C LYS A 608 -14.34 9.77 -28.61
N ASN A 609 -15.54 10.15 -29.06
CA ASN A 609 -16.39 11.08 -28.33
C ASN A 609 -17.38 10.38 -27.39
N SER A 610 -17.48 9.06 -27.49
CA SER A 610 -18.47 8.27 -26.76
C SER A 610 -17.86 7.57 -25.55
N ILE A 611 -18.45 7.81 -24.37
CA ILE A 611 -18.09 7.17 -23.10
C ILE A 611 -19.33 6.66 -22.38
N TYR A 612 -19.21 5.47 -21.80
CA TYR A 612 -20.21 4.85 -20.95
C TYR A 612 -19.65 4.74 -19.53
N LEU A 613 -20.30 5.44 -18.60
CA LEU A 613 -19.89 5.56 -17.20
C LEU A 613 -20.91 4.86 -16.30
N PRO A 614 -20.53 3.80 -15.56
CA PRO A 614 -21.42 3.18 -14.61
C PRO A 614 -21.52 4.02 -13.33
N ALA A 615 -22.74 4.23 -12.87
CA ALA A 615 -23.11 4.83 -11.58
C ALA A 615 -24.06 3.87 -10.85
N LEU A 616 -23.46 2.96 -10.06
CA LEU A 616 -24.13 1.81 -9.45
C LEU A 616 -24.91 0.95 -10.47
N ASN A 617 -26.24 1.05 -10.50
CA ASN A 617 -27.13 0.32 -11.39
C ASN A 617 -27.49 1.09 -12.68
N LYS A 618 -26.94 2.30 -12.86
CA LYS A 618 -27.23 3.19 -13.98
C LYS A 618 -26.01 3.30 -14.89
N ILE A 619 -26.26 3.46 -16.18
CA ILE A 619 -25.22 3.79 -17.16
C ILE A 619 -25.49 5.22 -17.61
N LEU A 620 -24.53 6.10 -17.41
CA LEU A 620 -24.51 7.43 -18.00
C LEU A 620 -23.72 7.37 -19.30
N PHE A 621 -24.24 8.06 -20.31
CA PHE A 621 -23.66 8.14 -21.63
C PHE A 621 -23.33 9.60 -21.98
N HIS A 622 -22.21 9.80 -22.66
CA HIS A 622 -21.82 11.09 -23.22
C HIS A 622 -21.21 10.85 -24.61
N HIS A 623 -21.62 11.62 -25.63
CA HIS A 623 -21.26 11.43 -27.05
C HIS A 623 -20.42 12.57 -27.64
N LYS A 624 -20.03 13.55 -26.81
CA LYS A 624 -19.25 14.73 -27.17
C LYS A 624 -18.04 14.93 -26.26
N LEU A 625 -17.32 13.85 -25.99
CA LEU A 625 -16.30 13.86 -24.94
C LEU A 625 -15.24 14.97 -25.08
N ILE A 626 -14.88 15.32 -26.33
CA ILE A 626 -13.88 16.35 -26.62
C ILE A 626 -14.37 17.80 -26.40
N ASP A 627 -15.69 18.02 -26.31
CA ASP A 627 -16.26 19.36 -26.10
C ASP A 627 -15.94 19.91 -24.69
N VAL A 628 -15.45 19.06 -23.78
CA VAL A 628 -14.92 19.48 -22.48
C VAL A 628 -13.81 20.53 -22.60
N GLU A 629 -13.06 20.53 -23.70
CA GLU A 629 -12.01 21.51 -23.96
C GLU A 629 -12.56 22.90 -24.26
N GLN A 630 -13.82 22.99 -24.70
CA GLN A 630 -14.46 24.22 -25.14
C GLN A 630 -15.34 24.84 -24.05
N ASP A 631 -16.20 24.04 -23.40
CA ASP A 631 -17.12 24.50 -22.35
C ASP A 631 -17.45 23.37 -21.35
N ALA A 632 -16.86 23.45 -20.15
CA ALA A 632 -17.07 22.47 -19.09
C ALA A 632 -18.51 22.44 -18.53
N THR A 633 -19.26 23.54 -18.62
CA THR A 633 -20.65 23.61 -18.14
C THR A 633 -21.58 22.91 -19.12
N LEU A 634 -21.41 23.20 -20.41
CA LEU A 634 -22.16 22.53 -21.47
C LEU A 634 -21.89 21.02 -21.43
N PHE A 635 -20.62 20.62 -21.36
CA PHE A 635 -20.20 19.23 -21.20
C PHE A 635 -20.93 18.53 -20.05
N ASN A 636 -20.96 19.16 -18.86
CA ASN A 636 -21.61 18.53 -17.70
C ASN A 636 -23.12 18.39 -17.83
N ASN A 637 -23.79 19.23 -18.64
CA ASN A 637 -25.22 19.14 -18.91
C ASN A 637 -25.57 18.07 -19.96
N GLU A 638 -24.59 17.52 -20.67
CA GLU A 638 -24.80 16.56 -21.77
C GLU A 638 -24.67 15.08 -21.35
N TRP A 639 -24.38 14.81 -20.07
CA TRP A 639 -24.50 13.46 -19.52
C TRP A 639 -25.96 13.01 -19.51
N VAL A 640 -26.25 11.89 -20.18
CA VAL A 640 -27.63 11.37 -20.32
C VAL A 640 -27.75 9.93 -19.85
N ILE A 641 -28.94 9.58 -19.35
CA ILE A 641 -29.39 8.20 -19.19
C ILE A 641 -30.53 8.03 -20.19
N ASN A 642 -30.22 7.56 -21.39
CA ASN A 642 -31.21 7.52 -22.46
C ASN A 642 -31.01 6.32 -23.40
N PRO A 643 -32.00 5.42 -23.52
CA PRO A 643 -33.30 5.45 -22.88
C PRO A 643 -33.25 4.79 -21.48
N PRO A 644 -33.95 5.33 -20.46
CA PRO A 644 -33.87 4.82 -19.09
C PRO A 644 -34.21 3.34 -18.95
N ASN A 645 -35.14 2.82 -19.76
CA ASN A 645 -35.52 1.41 -19.78
C ASN A 645 -34.34 0.47 -20.15
N ALA A 646 -33.40 0.93 -20.98
CA ALA A 646 -32.22 0.16 -21.32
C ALA A 646 -31.07 0.40 -20.32
N PHE A 647 -30.86 1.66 -19.90
CA PHE A 647 -29.66 2.10 -19.17
C PHE A 647 -29.80 2.08 -17.63
N VAL A 648 -30.97 1.76 -17.09
CA VAL A 648 -31.20 1.59 -15.63
C VAL A 648 -31.50 0.13 -15.32
N LEU A 649 -30.52 -0.59 -14.79
CA LEU A 649 -30.64 -2.00 -14.38
C LEU A 649 -31.51 -2.14 -13.11
N PRO A 650 -31.99 -3.35 -12.79
CA PRO A 650 -32.68 -3.62 -11.52
C PRO A 650 -31.92 -3.02 -10.34
N SER A 651 -32.64 -2.48 -9.34
CA SER A 651 -32.03 -1.72 -8.24
C SER A 651 -31.12 -2.54 -7.33
N ASN A 652 -31.24 -3.87 -7.37
CA ASN A 652 -30.40 -4.82 -6.65
C ASN A 652 -29.10 -5.15 -7.40
N ASP A 653 -28.97 -4.76 -8.67
CA ASP A 653 -27.76 -4.96 -9.48
C ASP A 653 -26.85 -3.75 -9.43
N THR A 654 -25.57 -3.98 -9.19
CA THR A 654 -24.51 -3.00 -9.40
C THR A 654 -23.69 -3.43 -10.61
N ILE A 655 -23.50 -2.52 -11.56
CA ILE A 655 -22.68 -2.76 -12.75
C ILE A 655 -21.23 -2.96 -12.31
N SER A 656 -20.69 -4.15 -12.60
CA SER A 656 -19.35 -4.54 -12.21
C SER A 656 -18.36 -4.43 -13.36
N VAL A 657 -18.81 -4.61 -14.61
CA VAL A 657 -17.99 -4.54 -15.81
C VAL A 657 -18.84 -4.21 -17.03
N MET A 658 -18.26 -3.53 -18.02
CA MET A 658 -18.90 -3.28 -19.31
C MET A 658 -17.95 -3.54 -20.47
N LYS A 659 -18.50 -3.88 -21.64
CA LYS A 659 -17.75 -3.98 -22.90
C LYS A 659 -18.63 -3.58 -24.08
N ILE A 660 -18.10 -2.74 -24.96
CA ILE A 660 -18.77 -2.32 -26.19
C ILE A 660 -18.13 -2.97 -27.42
N TYR A 661 -18.96 -3.25 -28.42
CA TYR A 661 -18.55 -3.71 -29.74
C TYR A 661 -19.59 -3.34 -30.80
N ASP A 662 -19.16 -3.25 -32.06
CA ASP A 662 -20.07 -3.09 -33.20
C ASP A 662 -20.40 -4.48 -33.76
N ASP A 663 -21.69 -4.74 -34.02
CA ASP A 663 -22.08 -5.97 -34.72
C ASP A 663 -21.88 -5.88 -36.24
N ALA A 664 -22.13 -7.00 -36.93
CA ALA A 664 -21.99 -7.09 -38.38
C ALA A 664 -22.92 -6.15 -39.17
N SER A 665 -23.98 -5.63 -38.52
CA SER A 665 -24.92 -4.68 -39.10
C SER A 665 -24.55 -3.23 -38.79
N GLY A 666 -23.49 -3.01 -38.00
CA GLY A 666 -23.01 -1.69 -37.59
C GLY A 666 -23.73 -1.12 -36.37
N PHE A 667 -24.55 -1.90 -35.66
CA PHE A 667 -25.15 -1.43 -34.41
C PHE A 667 -24.16 -1.56 -33.26
N LYS A 668 -24.17 -0.56 -32.38
CA LYS A 668 -23.32 -0.54 -31.19
C LYS A 668 -23.98 -1.33 -30.07
N ASN A 669 -23.29 -2.32 -29.56
CA ASN A 669 -23.81 -3.25 -28.58
C ASN A 669 -22.98 -3.18 -27.30
N LEU A 670 -23.67 -2.98 -26.17
CA LEU A 670 -23.05 -2.88 -24.85
C LEU A 670 -23.37 -4.13 -24.01
N LEU A 671 -22.34 -4.90 -23.69
CA LEU A 671 -22.42 -5.99 -22.72
C LEU A 671 -22.18 -5.44 -21.31
N VAL A 672 -23.04 -5.81 -20.36
CA VAL A 672 -23.02 -5.30 -18.99
C VAL A 672 -23.10 -6.47 -18.02
N GLY A 673 -22.05 -6.66 -17.22
CA GLY A 673 -22.02 -7.64 -16.13
C GLY A 673 -22.34 -6.99 -14.79
N THR A 674 -23.02 -7.71 -13.90
CA THR A 674 -23.38 -7.22 -12.56
C THR A 674 -22.68 -7.98 -11.44
N ASN A 675 -22.73 -7.42 -10.22
CA ASN A 675 -22.29 -8.07 -8.98
C ASN A 675 -23.12 -9.30 -8.57
N ASN A 676 -24.31 -9.49 -9.15
CA ASN A 676 -25.16 -10.66 -8.90
C ASN A 676 -24.97 -11.78 -9.93
N GLY A 677 -24.02 -11.62 -10.86
CA GLY A 677 -23.75 -12.61 -11.90
C GLY A 677 -24.69 -12.51 -13.11
N ASP A 678 -25.49 -11.44 -13.21
CA ASP A 678 -26.30 -11.20 -14.39
C ASP A 678 -25.46 -10.61 -15.54
N LEU A 679 -25.79 -11.01 -16.76
CA LEU A 679 -25.23 -10.50 -18.00
C LEU A 679 -26.35 -9.93 -18.86
N TYR A 680 -26.23 -8.63 -19.18
CA TYR A 680 -27.14 -7.93 -20.06
C TYR A 680 -26.47 -7.56 -21.38
N LEU A 681 -27.25 -7.59 -22.45
CA LEU A 681 -26.94 -6.97 -23.73
C LEU A 681 -27.85 -5.75 -23.90
N ILE A 682 -27.27 -4.57 -24.02
CA ILE A 682 -27.96 -3.38 -24.51
C ILE A 682 -27.65 -3.27 -26.00
N TYR A 683 -28.64 -3.63 -26.81
CA TYR A 683 -28.58 -3.53 -28.26
C TYR A 683 -28.74 -2.07 -28.68
N ASP A 684 -28.03 -1.64 -29.73
CA ASP A 684 -28.10 -0.29 -30.32
C ASP A 684 -27.91 0.84 -29.28
N ALA A 685 -26.88 0.69 -28.45
CA ALA A 685 -26.64 1.44 -27.23
C ALA A 685 -26.37 2.94 -27.42
N ASP A 686 -26.03 3.39 -28.63
CA ASP A 686 -25.84 4.82 -28.94
C ASP A 686 -27.11 5.49 -29.51
N ASN A 687 -28.17 4.71 -29.78
CA ASN A 687 -29.43 5.24 -30.32
C ASN A 687 -30.56 5.21 -29.28
N PRO A 688 -30.99 6.37 -28.76
CA PRO A 688 -31.99 6.43 -27.70
C PRO A 688 -33.38 5.93 -28.11
N ASN A 689 -33.68 5.84 -29.41
CA ASN A 689 -35.00 5.43 -29.90
C ASN A 689 -35.13 3.91 -30.08
N SER A 690 -34.02 3.20 -30.20
CA SER A 690 -33.97 1.77 -30.53
C SER A 690 -33.14 0.96 -29.54
N ALA A 691 -32.46 1.61 -28.61
CA ALA A 691 -31.72 0.91 -27.58
C ALA A 691 -32.65 0.04 -26.71
N VAL A 692 -32.33 -1.24 -26.60
CA VAL A 692 -33.12 -2.22 -25.83
C VAL A 692 -32.19 -3.11 -25.02
N ARG A 693 -32.51 -3.31 -23.74
CA ARG A 693 -31.80 -4.25 -22.87
C ARG A 693 -32.43 -5.63 -22.90
N TYR A 694 -31.60 -6.64 -23.11
CA TYR A 694 -31.91 -8.05 -22.99
C TYR A 694 -31.12 -8.65 -21.82
N ASN A 695 -31.79 -9.39 -20.93
CA ASN A 695 -31.09 -10.28 -20.02
C ASN A 695 -30.66 -11.51 -20.82
N ILE A 696 -29.35 -11.72 -20.93
CA ILE A 696 -28.74 -12.85 -21.65
C ILE A 696 -27.99 -13.78 -20.69
N THR A 697 -28.27 -13.69 -19.38
CA THR A 697 -27.78 -14.63 -18.37
C THR A 697 -28.23 -16.03 -18.73
N GLY A 698 -27.34 -16.82 -19.33
CA GLY A 698 -27.63 -18.21 -19.68
C GLY A 698 -27.70 -19.08 -18.43
N ALA A 699 -28.46 -20.18 -18.48
CA ALA A 699 -28.49 -21.17 -17.39
C ALA A 699 -27.11 -21.78 -17.07
N ASN A 700 -26.18 -21.72 -18.03
CA ASN A 700 -24.80 -22.18 -17.89
C ASN A 700 -23.80 -21.04 -17.60
N PHE A 701 -24.27 -19.80 -17.43
CA PHE A 701 -23.41 -18.70 -17.01
C PHE A 701 -22.99 -18.96 -15.54
N PRO A 702 -21.68 -18.93 -15.24
CA PRO A 702 -21.11 -19.45 -13.99
C PRO A 702 -21.70 -18.83 -12.74
#